data_AF-A0A2T0WRL5-F1
#
_entry.id   AF-A0A2T0WRL5-F1
#
_cell.length_a   1.000
_cell.length_b   1.000
_cell.length_c   1.000
_cell.angle_alpha   90.00
_cell.angle_beta   90.00
_cell.angle_gamma   90.00
#
_symmetry.space_group_name_H-M   'P 1'
#
loop_
_entity.id
_entity.type
_entity.pdbx_description
1 polymer ?
#
loop_
_entity_poly.entity_id
_entity_poly.type
_entity_poly.pdbx_seq_one_letter_code
_entity_poly.pdbx_strand_id
1 'polypeptide(L)'
;MNISYTTALTSAASFGGVLRPKLKFANLAKGGSLSFPQFNGRDSDPSHQLSLRQPAQNWFEMWGTNSALFAIVRRSRAATHFNETYALVNGLSNDNGRDSYVVLHGGRYGTVDWQQRVEARIATSGYRPVSQVITEDAFLLVVRRSDESGVARCSVDWYSLADGTRYAGDATQQVYVPQALPADQSEYGFNIGGASGTLAGWPGEIGCIGYVEGAVSVAEWQAIALGGEFSALIENGHMIRWLRCLTGDDGGLVAPDWLATDSTFATEANGVMRAGSSLRRTGQTTFLHVDEWPEGTVLGVMSGATQAACRFSGTSAGLSGAIEVRVSYESDGAVLRDWTVVAEAAPEWSGEVSLPISSRGWCVAQFRMKGTEQILFEGRRRIAAGYKFLQLGQSQTDIYLTARDRGRKTEHPWTASYVTNDSVANGGKDIDAIQHYLLGDLASDGVSAFLDQFRTICPNVPVQIVDAAVSGTGPNQLISDANAGRDWLMLQQKLDYAGNDVSVVLMNWATQGWNAEGSVAETLDALLDGSGGYSGVIDHMLTDALKDGFKVGVSPATRHSRGAHEGLRQEQVAQAHMRYLAVGLPVSDYAITSAGGPHPDNLGDGNLVFGVRQALLAAEALDLLHLQNPGFAAARRNGDRIEIDLSLPNGGTVYCATPAALEGFEVYQEGDLAFHQDGFTAALEGETVVLTSTNGDWTAGTMVRALGNGPKRSDGDAAAESAIIDSMLYETWVDDVLGRGLPIGGSTVSGQWEPDWTVTLD
;
A
#
# COMPACT_ATOMS: atom_id res chain seq x y z
N MET A 1 37.32 2.82 11.49
CA MET A 1 37.37 1.43 12.00
C MET A 1 36.07 0.80 11.56
N ASN A 2 36.11 0.06 10.44
CA ASN A 2 34.92 -0.51 9.80
C ASN A 2 34.53 -1.80 10.51
N ILE A 3 33.31 -1.87 11.02
CA ILE A 3 32.75 -3.13 11.52
C ILE A 3 31.70 -3.59 10.51
N SER A 4 32.02 -4.70 9.87
CA SER A 4 31.20 -5.45 8.92
C SER A 4 30.17 -6.28 9.68
N TYR A 5 28.92 -6.30 9.23
CA TYR A 5 27.90 -7.24 9.68
C TYR A 5 27.81 -8.40 8.68
N THR A 6 28.29 -9.57 9.09
CA THR A 6 27.98 -10.85 8.45
C THR A 6 27.60 -11.89 9.50
N THR A 7 26.33 -12.30 9.43
CA THR A 7 25.75 -13.64 9.74
C THR A 7 26.13 -14.41 11.00
N ALA A 8 25.13 -14.73 11.82
CA ALA A 8 24.90 -16.09 12.34
C ALA A 8 23.42 -16.29 12.72
N LEU A 9 22.70 -17.05 11.88
CA LEU A 9 21.46 -17.75 12.22
C LEU A 9 21.82 -19.01 13.01
N THR A 10 21.15 -19.29 14.13
CA THR A 10 20.74 -20.66 14.52
C THR A 10 19.75 -20.64 15.70
N SER A 11 18.55 -21.12 15.40
CA SER A 11 17.62 -21.95 16.20
C SER A 11 17.17 -21.55 17.63
N ALA A 12 15.83 -21.45 17.71
CA ALA A 12 14.92 -22.08 18.67
C ALA A 12 14.43 -21.30 19.90
N ALA A 13 13.14 -20.95 19.79
CA ALA A 13 12.09 -21.15 20.79
C ALA A 13 12.16 -20.36 22.11
N SER A 14 11.37 -19.28 22.19
CA SER A 14 10.30 -19.10 23.19
C SER A 14 9.84 -17.65 23.21
N PHE A 15 8.94 -17.28 22.29
CA PHE A 15 8.04 -16.16 22.54
C PHE A 15 6.63 -16.71 22.47
N GLY A 16 5.83 -16.41 23.48
CA GLY A 16 4.43 -16.78 23.58
C GLY A 16 3.69 -16.25 22.37
N GLY A 17 3.59 -17.09 21.34
CA GLY A 17 2.77 -16.84 20.18
C GLY A 17 1.33 -16.87 20.66
N VAL A 18 0.71 -15.70 20.77
CA VAL A 18 -0.71 -15.59 20.44
C VAL A 18 -0.82 -16.30 19.09
N LEU A 19 -1.49 -17.45 19.07
CA LEU A 19 -1.80 -18.18 17.85
C LEU A 19 -2.57 -17.20 16.97
N ARG A 20 -1.85 -16.48 16.10
CA ARG A 20 -2.46 -15.66 15.06
C ARG A 20 -3.43 -16.59 14.34
N PRO A 21 -4.73 -16.25 14.24
CA PRO A 21 -5.69 -17.11 13.57
C PRO A 21 -5.12 -17.42 12.18
N LYS A 22 -4.90 -18.70 11.88
CA LYS A 22 -4.63 -19.09 10.50
C LYS A 22 -5.82 -18.58 9.69
N LEU A 23 -5.56 -17.67 8.75
CA LEU A 23 -6.56 -17.24 7.78
C LEU A 23 -7.18 -18.51 7.18
N LYS A 24 -8.43 -18.79 7.55
CA LYS A 24 -9.23 -19.79 6.86
C LYS A 24 -9.63 -19.11 5.57
N PHE A 25 -9.21 -19.66 4.45
CA PHE A 25 -9.73 -19.28 3.14
C PHE A 25 -10.92 -20.19 2.85
N ALA A 26 -11.97 -19.63 2.26
CA ALA A 26 -13.10 -20.42 1.81
C ALA A 26 -12.65 -21.49 0.80
N ASN A 27 -13.19 -22.70 0.92
CA ASN A 27 -13.02 -23.74 -0.08
C ASN A 27 -13.97 -23.45 -1.26
N LEU A 28 -13.64 -22.42 -2.04
CA LEU A 28 -14.24 -22.14 -3.34
C LEU A 28 -13.80 -23.24 -4.33
N ALA A 29 -14.45 -23.36 -5.50
CA ALA A 29 -14.10 -24.38 -6.48
C ALA A 29 -12.58 -24.39 -6.77
N LYS A 30 -12.02 -25.56 -7.12
CA LYS A 30 -10.59 -25.70 -7.44
C LYS A 30 -10.17 -24.59 -8.41
N GLY A 31 -9.20 -23.77 -8.02
CA GLY A 31 -8.70 -22.67 -8.85
C GLY A 31 -8.00 -23.20 -10.09
N GLY A 32 -7.92 -22.36 -11.14
CA GLY A 32 -7.19 -22.68 -12.37
C GLY A 32 -5.69 -22.39 -12.28
N SER A 33 -5.22 -21.90 -11.13
CA SER A 33 -3.83 -21.52 -10.86
C SER A 33 -3.44 -21.71 -9.39
N LEU A 34 -2.14 -21.63 -9.10
CA LEU A 34 -1.59 -21.44 -7.75
C LEU A 34 -1.19 -19.99 -7.55
N SER A 35 -1.65 -19.38 -6.46
CA SER A 35 -1.30 -18.04 -6.04
C SER A 35 -0.05 -18.06 -5.15
N PHE A 36 0.90 -17.20 -5.48
CA PHE A 36 2.09 -16.93 -4.69
C PHE A 36 1.92 -15.63 -3.89
N PRO A 37 2.50 -15.53 -2.68
CA PRO A 37 2.42 -14.33 -1.87
C PRO A 37 2.92 -13.07 -2.62
N GLN A 38 2.30 -11.91 -2.37
CA GLN A 38 2.69 -10.65 -3.01
C GLN A 38 4.16 -10.26 -2.74
N PHE A 39 4.67 -10.58 -1.55
CA PHE A 39 6.05 -10.30 -1.13
C PHE A 39 6.85 -11.59 -0.99
N ASN A 40 6.62 -12.54 -1.91
CA ASN A 40 7.16 -13.88 -1.79
C ASN A 40 8.68 -13.88 -1.58
N GLY A 41 9.13 -14.40 -0.44
CA GLY A 41 10.54 -14.48 -0.07
C GLY A 41 11.22 -13.14 0.25
N ARG A 42 10.46 -12.04 0.41
CA ARG A 42 10.97 -10.75 0.92
C ARG A 42 10.79 -10.58 2.42
N ASP A 43 9.75 -11.20 2.96
CA ASP A 43 9.45 -11.17 4.39
C ASP A 43 10.02 -12.40 5.08
N SER A 44 10.44 -12.21 6.33
CA SER A 44 10.86 -13.25 7.26
C SER A 44 9.73 -14.18 7.71
N ASP A 45 8.46 -13.79 7.56
CA ASP A 45 7.32 -14.64 7.91
C ASP A 45 7.17 -15.82 6.92
N PRO A 46 7.30 -17.08 7.38
CA PRO A 46 7.18 -18.26 6.52
C PRO A 46 5.80 -18.41 5.86
N SER A 47 4.75 -17.79 6.40
CA SER A 47 3.42 -17.79 5.79
C SER A 47 3.30 -16.89 4.56
N HIS A 48 4.30 -16.04 4.31
CA HIS A 48 4.45 -15.19 3.14
C HIS A 48 5.48 -15.73 2.14
N GLN A 49 5.87 -16.99 2.29
CA GLN A 49 6.78 -17.67 1.39
C GLN A 49 6.09 -18.87 0.75
N LEU A 50 6.25 -19.00 -0.55
CA LEU A 50 5.89 -20.19 -1.30
C LEU A 50 6.92 -20.44 -2.38
N SER A 51 7.53 -21.62 -2.33
CA SER A 51 8.37 -22.12 -3.39
C SER A 51 7.97 -23.54 -3.71
N LEU A 52 7.93 -23.89 -4.99
CA LEU A 52 7.77 -25.28 -5.41
C LEU A 52 9.13 -25.84 -5.79
N ARG A 53 9.54 -26.94 -5.17
CA ARG A 53 10.80 -27.61 -5.46
C ARG A 53 10.55 -28.79 -6.38
N GLN A 54 11.25 -28.82 -7.50
CA GLN A 54 11.23 -29.92 -8.45
C GLN A 54 12.62 -30.57 -8.53
N PRO A 55 12.75 -31.90 -8.40
CA PRO A 55 13.98 -32.61 -8.75
C PRO A 55 14.37 -32.40 -10.21
N ALA A 56 15.64 -32.16 -10.49
CA ALA A 56 16.16 -31.69 -11.79
C ALA A 56 16.21 -32.76 -12.89
N GLN A 57 15.35 -33.78 -12.81
CA GLN A 57 15.37 -34.94 -13.69
C GLN A 57 15.25 -34.52 -15.16
N ASN A 58 16.25 -34.86 -15.97
CA ASN A 58 16.34 -34.55 -17.41
C ASN A 58 16.32 -33.04 -17.76
N TRP A 59 16.40 -32.13 -16.78
CA TRP A 59 16.34 -30.69 -17.04
C TRP A 59 17.52 -30.20 -17.89
N PHE A 60 18.72 -30.73 -17.67
CA PHE A 60 19.89 -30.31 -18.44
C PHE A 60 19.88 -30.84 -19.88
N GLU A 61 19.12 -31.91 -20.16
CA GLU A 61 18.96 -32.44 -21.52
C GLU A 61 18.05 -31.56 -22.38
N MET A 62 17.16 -30.78 -21.75
CA MET A 62 16.21 -29.91 -22.43
C MET A 62 16.89 -29.05 -23.51
N TRP A 63 18.05 -28.48 -23.21
CA TRP A 63 18.69 -27.51 -24.09
C TRP A 63 19.60 -28.15 -25.15
N GLY A 64 19.71 -29.48 -25.19
CA GLY A 64 20.49 -30.20 -26.19
C GLY A 64 19.82 -30.32 -27.56
N THR A 65 18.48 -30.29 -27.61
CA THR A 65 17.66 -30.49 -28.82
C THR A 65 16.67 -29.34 -29.03
N ASN A 66 15.84 -29.38 -30.07
CA ASN A 66 14.75 -28.41 -30.19
C ASN A 66 13.74 -28.66 -29.09
N SER A 67 13.42 -27.61 -28.35
CA SER A 67 12.68 -27.76 -27.12
C SER A 67 12.20 -26.42 -26.55
N ALA A 68 11.27 -26.47 -25.60
CA ALA A 68 10.85 -25.28 -24.87
C ALA A 68 10.42 -25.55 -23.43
N LEU A 69 10.85 -24.67 -22.52
CA LEU A 69 10.23 -24.46 -21.22
C LEU A 69 9.09 -23.46 -21.41
N PHE A 70 7.92 -23.76 -20.87
CA PHE A 70 6.78 -22.85 -20.92
C PHE A 70 6.09 -22.69 -19.58
N ALA A 71 5.45 -21.54 -19.38
CA ALA A 71 4.63 -21.29 -18.21
C ALA A 71 3.47 -20.35 -18.56
N ILE A 72 2.26 -20.68 -18.11
CA ILE A 72 1.13 -19.74 -18.09
C ILE A 72 1.17 -19.05 -16.73
N VAL A 73 1.45 -17.75 -16.73
CA VAL A 73 1.68 -16.99 -15.52
C VAL A 73 0.84 -15.73 -15.50
N ARG A 74 0.55 -15.25 -14.29
CA ARG A 74 0.09 -13.89 -14.04
C ARG A 74 1.10 -13.18 -13.17
N ARG A 75 1.49 -11.98 -13.57
CA ARG A 75 2.16 -11.02 -12.69
C ARG A 75 1.13 -10.15 -12.00
N SER A 76 1.33 -9.88 -10.71
CA SER A 76 0.67 -8.71 -10.12
C SER A 76 1.39 -7.48 -10.65
N ARG A 77 0.75 -6.68 -11.53
CA ARG A 77 1.33 -5.44 -12.07
C ARG A 77 1.96 -4.64 -10.92
N ALA A 78 1.15 -4.38 -9.91
CA ALA A 78 1.52 -3.62 -8.74
C ALA A 78 2.65 -4.21 -7.88
N ALA A 79 2.76 -5.55 -7.77
CA ALA A 79 3.85 -6.20 -7.03
C ALA A 79 5.12 -6.39 -7.84
N THR A 80 5.04 -6.32 -9.17
CA THR A 80 6.19 -6.48 -10.07
C THR A 80 6.81 -5.15 -10.49
N HIS A 81 6.24 -4.01 -10.06
CA HIS A 81 6.84 -2.69 -10.29
C HIS A 81 7.96 -2.31 -9.32
N PHE A 82 8.20 -3.07 -8.23
CA PHE A 82 9.39 -2.83 -7.41
C PHE A 82 10.65 -3.07 -8.23
N ASN A 83 11.66 -2.26 -7.97
CA ASN A 83 12.99 -2.30 -8.55
C ASN A 83 13.80 -3.54 -8.13
N GLU A 84 13.29 -4.71 -8.49
CA GLU A 84 13.80 -6.01 -8.10
C GLU A 84 13.68 -7.03 -9.24
N THR A 85 14.28 -8.19 -9.04
CA THR A 85 14.21 -9.34 -9.95
C THR A 85 13.44 -10.48 -9.27
N TYR A 86 12.43 -11.01 -9.94
CA TYR A 86 11.55 -12.07 -9.44
C TYR A 86 11.83 -13.39 -10.13
N ALA A 87 12.14 -14.42 -9.36
CA ALA A 87 12.39 -15.76 -9.86
C ALA A 87 11.08 -16.49 -10.18
N LEU A 88 10.89 -16.81 -11.47
CA LEU A 88 9.89 -17.79 -11.90
C LEU A 88 10.46 -19.21 -11.79
N VAL A 89 11.70 -19.42 -12.24
CA VAL A 89 12.45 -20.68 -12.11
C VAL A 89 13.89 -20.38 -11.71
N ASN A 90 14.46 -21.13 -10.77
CA ASN A 90 15.82 -20.90 -10.27
C ASN A 90 16.42 -22.14 -9.57
N GLY A 91 17.74 -22.26 -9.43
CA GLY A 91 18.34 -23.20 -8.46
C GLY A 91 19.20 -24.34 -9.02
N LEU A 92 19.53 -24.34 -10.31
CA LEU A 92 20.50 -25.31 -10.86
C LEU A 92 21.87 -24.68 -10.94
N SER A 93 22.65 -24.84 -9.87
CA SER A 93 24.07 -24.54 -9.84
C SER A 93 24.86 -25.85 -9.88
N ASN A 94 25.89 -25.95 -10.72
CA ASN A 94 26.94 -26.94 -10.52
C ASN A 94 28.07 -26.33 -9.69
N ASP A 95 28.95 -27.17 -9.11
CA ASP A 95 30.08 -26.76 -8.25
C ASP A 95 31.05 -25.73 -8.88
N ASN A 96 30.85 -25.38 -10.16
CA ASN A 96 31.59 -24.36 -10.89
C ASN A 96 30.83 -23.02 -11.04
N GLY A 97 29.76 -22.77 -10.27
CA GLY A 97 29.03 -21.49 -10.25
C GLY A 97 28.22 -21.18 -11.51
N ARG A 98 27.68 -22.22 -12.17
CA ARG A 98 26.86 -22.06 -13.40
C ARG A 98 25.38 -22.22 -13.09
N ASP A 99 24.66 -21.10 -13.06
CA ASP A 99 23.24 -21.07 -12.70
C ASP A 99 22.31 -21.06 -13.93
N SER A 100 21.19 -21.81 -13.87
CA SER A 100 20.05 -21.63 -14.77
C SER A 100 18.88 -20.96 -14.05
N TYR A 101 18.27 -19.96 -14.68
CA TYR A 101 17.12 -19.26 -14.13
C TYR A 101 16.21 -18.69 -15.22
N VAL A 102 14.98 -18.40 -14.83
CA VAL A 102 14.03 -17.56 -15.56
C VAL A 102 13.52 -16.53 -14.57
N VAL A 103 13.78 -15.25 -14.87
CA VAL A 103 13.49 -14.15 -13.96
C VAL A 103 12.77 -13.02 -14.68
N LEU A 104 11.83 -12.38 -14.00
CA LEU A 104 11.23 -11.13 -14.43
C LEU A 104 11.98 -9.98 -13.78
N HIS A 105 12.44 -9.04 -14.60
CA HIS A 105 12.93 -7.74 -14.13
C HIS A 105 11.72 -6.83 -13.90
N GLY A 106 11.59 -6.35 -12.67
CA GLY A 106 10.46 -5.57 -12.22
C GLY A 106 10.47 -4.13 -12.71
N GLY A 107 10.62 -3.20 -11.77
CA GLY A 107 10.85 -1.78 -12.03
C GLY A 107 12.16 -1.53 -12.79
N ARG A 108 12.78 -0.37 -12.56
CA ARG A 108 13.85 0.14 -13.43
C ARG A 108 15.15 -0.70 -13.46
N TYR A 109 15.38 -1.66 -12.58
CA TYR A 109 16.60 -2.46 -12.39
C TYR A 109 17.89 -1.84 -12.99
N GLY A 110 18.29 -0.66 -12.49
CA GLY A 110 19.48 0.06 -12.97
C GLY A 110 19.38 0.75 -14.34
N THR A 111 18.54 0.31 -15.29
CA THR A 111 18.22 1.00 -16.57
C THR A 111 16.82 0.68 -17.12
N VAL A 112 16.18 1.65 -17.79
CA VAL A 112 14.81 1.54 -18.36
C VAL A 112 14.65 0.34 -19.32
N ASP A 113 15.73 -0.08 -19.97
CA ASP A 113 15.69 -1.14 -21.00
C ASP A 113 15.27 -2.52 -20.48
N TRP A 114 15.46 -2.80 -19.18
CA TRP A 114 15.16 -4.10 -18.57
C TRP A 114 13.78 -4.18 -17.93
N GLN A 115 13.11 -3.04 -17.75
CA GLN A 115 11.84 -2.97 -17.04
C GLN A 115 10.77 -3.87 -17.67
N GLN A 116 10.10 -4.67 -16.83
CA GLN A 116 9.04 -5.59 -17.23
C GLN A 116 9.45 -6.56 -18.36
N ARG A 117 10.70 -7.03 -18.36
CA ARG A 117 11.17 -8.06 -19.29
C ARG A 117 11.57 -9.33 -18.55
N VAL A 118 11.37 -10.47 -19.20
CA VAL A 118 11.82 -11.76 -18.70
C VAL A 118 13.19 -12.07 -19.29
N GLU A 119 14.16 -12.31 -18.42
CA GLU A 119 15.47 -12.85 -18.76
C GLU A 119 15.49 -14.35 -18.43
N ALA A 120 15.98 -15.15 -19.36
CA ALA A 120 16.40 -16.51 -19.05
C ALA A 120 17.92 -16.57 -19.03
N ARG A 121 18.49 -17.37 -18.15
CA ARG A 121 19.87 -17.83 -18.24
C ARG A 121 19.85 -19.34 -18.31
N ILE A 122 20.47 -19.85 -19.37
CA ILE A 122 20.63 -21.27 -19.58
C ILE A 122 22.08 -21.59 -19.20
N ALA A 123 22.31 -22.55 -18.30
CA ALA A 123 23.66 -22.88 -17.83
C ALA A 123 24.62 -23.09 -19.02
N THR A 124 25.89 -22.73 -18.83
CA THR A 124 27.02 -22.93 -19.79
C THR A 124 27.07 -22.09 -21.07
N SER A 125 26.01 -21.39 -21.49
CA SER A 125 26.07 -20.54 -22.70
C SER A 125 26.71 -19.17 -22.46
N GLY A 126 26.64 -18.65 -21.21
CA GLY A 126 27.04 -17.27 -20.87
C GLY A 126 26.08 -16.20 -21.39
N TYR A 127 25.10 -16.57 -22.23
CA TYR A 127 24.13 -15.68 -22.84
C TYR A 127 22.81 -15.67 -22.06
N ARG A 128 22.11 -14.54 -22.17
CA ARG A 128 20.91 -14.20 -21.42
C ARG A 128 19.84 -13.68 -22.40
N PRO A 129 19.06 -14.56 -23.08
CA PRO A 129 18.00 -14.09 -23.94
C PRO A 129 16.93 -13.36 -23.12
N VAL A 130 16.34 -12.35 -23.74
CA VAL A 130 15.41 -11.42 -23.10
C VAL A 130 14.14 -11.31 -23.93
N SER A 131 13.00 -11.26 -23.26
CA SER A 131 11.71 -11.05 -23.90
C SER A 131 11.54 -9.60 -24.41
N GLN A 132 10.53 -9.38 -25.25
CA GLN A 132 9.92 -8.05 -25.36
C GLN A 132 9.34 -7.60 -24.02
N VAL A 133 9.08 -6.29 -23.88
CA VAL A 133 8.38 -5.75 -22.70
C VAL A 133 7.04 -6.46 -22.52
N ILE A 134 6.76 -6.92 -21.31
CA ILE A 134 5.48 -7.52 -20.94
C ILE A 134 4.47 -6.40 -20.68
N THR A 135 3.46 -6.27 -21.55
CA THR A 135 2.40 -5.26 -21.42
C THR A 135 1.14 -5.79 -20.73
N GLU A 136 0.96 -7.11 -20.73
CA GLU A 136 -0.19 -7.78 -20.12
C GLU A 136 0.12 -8.24 -18.69
N ASP A 137 -0.93 -8.48 -17.89
CA ASP A 137 -0.81 -9.03 -16.54
C ASP A 137 -0.71 -10.57 -16.57
N ALA A 138 -1.35 -11.22 -17.54
CA ALA A 138 -1.29 -12.66 -17.76
C ALA A 138 -0.79 -13.00 -19.17
N PHE A 139 0.10 -13.99 -19.27
CA PHE A 139 0.72 -14.38 -20.54
C PHE A 139 1.22 -15.83 -20.50
N LEU A 140 1.39 -16.42 -21.69
CA LEU A 140 2.15 -17.65 -21.87
C LEU A 140 3.61 -17.29 -22.17
N LEU A 141 4.51 -17.62 -21.25
CA LEU A 141 5.95 -17.50 -21.44
C LEU A 141 6.49 -18.76 -22.12
N VAL A 142 7.38 -18.59 -23.10
CA VAL A 142 8.05 -19.68 -23.81
C VAL A 142 9.55 -19.38 -23.93
N VAL A 143 10.37 -20.07 -23.15
CA VAL A 143 11.83 -20.07 -23.32
C VAL A 143 12.18 -21.26 -24.21
N ARG A 144 12.58 -21.00 -25.45
CA ARG A 144 12.76 -22.06 -26.45
C ARG A 144 14.15 -22.07 -27.06
N ARG A 145 14.62 -23.28 -27.36
CA ARG A 145 15.70 -23.54 -28.31
C ARG A 145 15.07 -24.06 -29.60
N SER A 146 15.30 -23.36 -30.71
CA SER A 146 14.72 -23.70 -32.01
C SER A 146 15.74 -23.51 -33.12
N ASP A 147 15.76 -24.41 -34.09
CA ASP A 147 16.50 -24.30 -35.34
C ASP A 147 15.60 -23.91 -36.54
N GLU A 148 14.39 -23.38 -36.30
CA GLU A 148 13.44 -22.91 -37.34
C GLU A 148 14.09 -22.02 -38.42
N SER A 149 15.15 -21.29 -38.05
CA SER A 149 15.90 -20.41 -38.96
C SER A 149 17.08 -21.08 -39.68
N GLY A 150 17.21 -22.41 -39.60
CA GLY A 150 18.35 -23.20 -40.08
C GLY A 150 19.57 -23.17 -39.15
N VAL A 151 19.51 -22.41 -38.05
CA VAL A 151 20.54 -22.31 -37.01
C VAL A 151 19.85 -22.40 -35.65
N ALA A 152 20.38 -23.22 -34.75
CA ALA A 152 19.87 -23.33 -33.38
C ALA A 152 20.01 -22.00 -32.64
N ARG A 153 18.89 -21.48 -32.14
CA ARG A 153 18.81 -20.23 -31.37
C ARG A 153 18.02 -20.42 -30.09
N CYS A 154 18.42 -19.69 -29.05
CA CYS A 154 17.63 -19.55 -27.83
C CYS A 154 16.90 -18.20 -27.84
N SER A 155 15.62 -18.19 -27.51
CA SER A 155 14.83 -16.96 -27.31
C SER A 155 13.86 -17.09 -26.14
N VAL A 156 13.43 -15.94 -25.62
CA VAL A 156 12.34 -15.83 -24.63
C VAL A 156 11.19 -15.11 -25.31
N ASP A 157 10.17 -15.87 -25.69
CA ASP A 157 8.96 -15.32 -26.30
C ASP A 157 7.85 -15.26 -25.24
N TRP A 158 6.89 -14.34 -25.41
CA TRP A 158 5.62 -14.43 -24.70
C TRP A 158 4.46 -14.29 -25.68
N TYR A 159 3.33 -14.91 -25.31
CA TYR A 159 2.10 -14.89 -26.09
C TYR A 159 0.99 -14.29 -25.25
N SER A 160 0.24 -13.37 -25.84
CA SER A 160 -0.96 -12.81 -25.24
C SER A 160 -2.00 -13.90 -24.99
N LEU A 161 -2.55 -13.96 -23.79
CA LEU A 161 -3.70 -14.82 -23.52
C LEU A 161 -5.00 -14.18 -24.06
N ALA A 162 -4.96 -12.92 -24.52
CA ALA A 162 -6.12 -12.21 -25.06
C ALA A 162 -6.36 -12.49 -26.55
N ASP A 163 -5.32 -12.65 -27.34
CA ASP A 163 -5.46 -12.83 -28.80
C ASP A 163 -4.47 -13.82 -29.43
N GLY A 164 -3.56 -14.39 -28.64
CA GLY A 164 -2.53 -15.30 -29.13
C GLY A 164 -1.40 -14.60 -29.89
N THR A 165 -1.33 -13.26 -29.88
CA THR A 165 -0.24 -12.51 -30.50
C THR A 165 1.10 -12.93 -29.87
N ARG A 166 2.09 -13.24 -30.73
CA ARG A 166 3.45 -13.58 -30.31
C ARG A 166 4.31 -12.32 -30.21
N TYR A 167 4.95 -12.15 -29.07
CA TYR A 167 5.98 -11.15 -28.83
C TYR A 167 7.35 -11.85 -28.75
N ALA A 168 8.04 -11.89 -29.88
CA ALA A 168 9.30 -12.60 -30.01
C ALA A 168 10.45 -11.82 -29.33
N GLY A 169 11.16 -12.49 -28.41
CA GLY A 169 12.34 -11.92 -27.77
C GLY A 169 13.58 -11.99 -28.64
N ASP A 170 14.67 -11.41 -28.13
CA ASP A 170 15.96 -11.44 -28.82
C ASP A 170 16.48 -12.88 -28.90
N ALA A 171 16.85 -13.29 -30.11
CA ALA A 171 17.34 -14.63 -30.39
C ALA A 171 18.86 -14.63 -30.57
N THR A 172 19.55 -15.53 -29.86
CA THR A 172 21.01 -15.70 -29.96
C THR A 172 21.40 -16.92 -30.79
N GLN A 173 22.53 -16.85 -31.49
CA GLN A 173 23.12 -18.00 -32.19
C GLN A 173 24.00 -18.89 -31.28
N GLN A 174 24.23 -18.52 -30.01
CA GLN A 174 25.05 -19.35 -29.12
C GLN A 174 24.29 -20.61 -28.68
N VAL A 175 24.86 -21.76 -29.03
CA VAL A 175 24.30 -23.09 -28.78
C VAL A 175 24.70 -23.56 -27.38
N TYR A 176 23.72 -24.01 -26.60
CA TYR A 176 23.96 -24.72 -25.34
C TYR A 176 24.79 -25.98 -25.58
N VAL A 177 25.75 -26.24 -24.70
CA VAL A 177 26.53 -27.48 -24.69
C VAL A 177 25.99 -28.38 -23.56
N PRO A 178 25.40 -29.55 -23.88
CA PRO A 178 24.95 -30.50 -22.88
C PRO A 178 26.04 -30.84 -21.87
N GLN A 179 25.68 -30.81 -20.59
CA GLN A 179 26.54 -31.34 -19.53
C GLN A 179 26.15 -32.79 -19.24
N ALA A 180 27.16 -33.61 -18.91
CA ALA A 180 26.90 -34.94 -18.37
C ALA A 180 26.13 -34.79 -17.05
N LEU A 181 24.96 -35.42 -16.98
CA LEU A 181 24.20 -35.52 -15.74
C LEU A 181 24.95 -36.41 -14.75
N PRO A 182 25.01 -36.05 -13.47
CA PRO A 182 25.44 -36.98 -12.43
C PRO A 182 24.50 -38.20 -12.40
N ALA A 183 25.06 -39.36 -12.06
CA ALA A 183 24.31 -40.62 -12.02
C ALA A 183 23.22 -40.63 -10.93
N ASP A 184 23.40 -39.83 -9.87
CA ASP A 184 22.39 -39.53 -8.86
C ASP A 184 21.87 -38.11 -9.06
N GLN A 185 20.60 -37.99 -9.46
CA GLN A 185 19.92 -36.71 -9.70
C GLN A 185 19.03 -36.29 -8.53
N SER A 186 18.96 -37.10 -7.46
CA SER A 186 18.04 -36.85 -6.33
C SER A 186 18.43 -35.64 -5.48
N GLU A 187 19.72 -35.26 -5.50
CA GLU A 187 20.22 -34.08 -4.79
C GLU A 187 20.06 -32.76 -5.58
N TYR A 188 19.80 -32.86 -6.90
CA TYR A 188 19.64 -31.70 -7.78
C TYR A 188 18.17 -31.33 -7.91
N GLY A 189 17.86 -30.05 -7.75
CA GLY A 189 16.51 -29.54 -7.94
C GLY A 189 16.51 -28.08 -8.31
N PHE A 190 15.36 -27.61 -8.77
CA PHE A 190 15.12 -26.21 -9.02
C PHE A 190 13.81 -25.78 -8.34
N ASN A 191 13.76 -24.51 -8.00
CA ASN A 191 12.65 -23.84 -7.37
C ASN A 191 11.82 -23.12 -8.43
N ILE A 192 10.50 -23.25 -8.32
CA ILE A 192 9.50 -22.48 -9.07
C ILE A 192 8.91 -21.46 -8.13
N GLY A 193 8.89 -20.21 -8.56
CA GLY A 193 8.33 -19.09 -7.81
C GLY A 193 9.05 -18.75 -6.50
N GLY A 194 10.06 -19.53 -6.10
CA GLY A 194 10.78 -19.33 -4.83
C GLY A 194 11.91 -18.31 -4.92
N ALA A 195 12.15 -17.60 -3.82
CA ALA A 195 13.31 -16.73 -3.66
C ALA A 195 14.62 -17.53 -3.54
N SER A 196 15.73 -16.92 -3.96
CA SER A 196 17.08 -17.45 -3.66
C SER A 196 18.12 -16.35 -3.68
N GLY A 197 19.02 -16.32 -2.70
CA GLY A 197 20.07 -15.32 -2.65
C GLY A 197 19.49 -13.91 -2.67
N THR A 198 19.79 -13.14 -3.73
CA THR A 198 19.29 -11.77 -3.94
C THR A 198 18.00 -11.68 -4.76
N LEU A 199 17.42 -12.81 -5.19
CA LEU A 199 16.21 -12.84 -6.02
C LEU A 199 14.96 -12.98 -5.15
N ALA A 200 13.96 -12.13 -5.39
CA ALA A 200 12.63 -12.28 -4.82
C ALA A 200 11.88 -13.45 -5.48
N GLY A 201 10.92 -14.04 -4.76
CA GLY A 201 10.02 -15.04 -5.33
C GLY A 201 8.98 -14.41 -6.26
N TRP A 202 8.36 -15.23 -7.12
CA TRP A 202 7.30 -14.79 -8.03
C TRP A 202 6.11 -14.22 -7.22
N PRO A 203 5.67 -12.97 -7.47
CA PRO A 203 4.61 -12.31 -6.70
C PRO A 203 3.28 -12.29 -7.49
N GLY A 204 2.81 -13.47 -7.89
CA GLY A 204 1.68 -13.58 -8.81
C GLY A 204 1.06 -14.97 -8.82
N GLU A 205 0.60 -15.41 -9.98
CA GLU A 205 0.02 -16.74 -10.14
C GLU A 205 0.77 -17.53 -11.19
N ILE A 206 0.78 -18.85 -11.04
CA ILE A 206 1.25 -19.78 -12.06
C ILE A 206 0.12 -20.79 -12.28
N GLY A 207 -0.40 -20.82 -13.50
CA GLY A 207 -1.47 -21.74 -13.91
C GLY A 207 -0.91 -23.07 -14.36
N CYS A 208 0.06 -23.02 -15.26
CA CYS A 208 0.74 -24.21 -15.75
C CYS A 208 2.22 -23.92 -15.94
N ILE A 209 3.05 -24.94 -15.75
CA ILE A 209 4.47 -24.91 -16.11
C ILE A 209 4.88 -26.29 -16.62
N GLY A 210 5.76 -26.33 -17.61
CA GLY A 210 6.22 -27.61 -18.15
C GLY A 210 7.26 -27.46 -19.23
N TYR A 211 7.68 -28.61 -19.74
CA TYR A 211 8.72 -28.75 -20.73
C TYR A 211 8.23 -29.57 -21.93
N VAL A 212 8.62 -29.18 -23.15
CA VAL A 212 8.33 -29.93 -24.38
C VAL A 212 9.61 -30.17 -25.18
N GLU A 213 9.81 -31.43 -25.58
CA GLU A 213 10.81 -31.87 -26.57
C GLU A 213 10.20 -31.82 -27.97
N GLY A 214 10.94 -31.24 -28.92
CA GLY A 214 10.50 -31.04 -30.29
C GLY A 214 10.41 -29.57 -30.68
N ALA A 215 10.44 -29.31 -31.99
CA ALA A 215 10.22 -27.97 -32.53
C ALA A 215 8.71 -27.69 -32.57
N VAL A 216 8.18 -27.10 -31.49
CA VAL A 216 6.79 -26.65 -31.45
C VAL A 216 6.63 -25.37 -32.27
N SER A 217 5.70 -25.39 -33.22
CA SER A 217 5.45 -24.28 -34.13
C SER A 217 4.82 -23.09 -33.43
N VAL A 218 4.96 -21.90 -34.02
CA VAL A 218 4.28 -20.69 -33.54
C VAL A 218 2.77 -20.91 -33.43
N ALA A 219 2.13 -21.50 -34.44
CA ALA A 219 0.67 -21.71 -34.44
C ALA A 219 0.19 -22.60 -33.29
N GLU A 220 0.97 -23.60 -32.89
CA GLU A 220 0.66 -24.44 -31.73
C GLU A 220 0.75 -23.65 -30.42
N TRP A 221 1.79 -22.82 -30.24
CA TRP A 221 1.87 -21.95 -29.06
C TRP A 221 0.75 -20.92 -29.00
N GLN A 222 0.34 -20.36 -30.14
CA GLN A 222 -0.80 -19.46 -30.22
C GLN A 222 -2.10 -20.19 -29.82
N ALA A 223 -2.28 -21.43 -30.27
CA ALA A 223 -3.43 -22.24 -29.88
C ALA A 223 -3.46 -22.51 -28.37
N ILE A 224 -2.31 -22.85 -27.75
CA ILE A 224 -2.20 -23.02 -26.28
C ILE A 224 -2.52 -21.71 -25.55
N ALA A 225 -1.97 -20.57 -25.98
CA ALA A 225 -2.26 -19.26 -25.38
C ALA A 225 -3.76 -18.92 -25.45
N LEU A 226 -4.42 -19.30 -26.54
CA LEU A 226 -5.87 -19.15 -26.73
C LEU A 226 -6.71 -20.17 -25.96
N GLY A 227 -6.11 -21.05 -25.15
CA GLY A 227 -6.83 -22.04 -24.34
C GLY A 227 -6.92 -23.43 -24.95
N GLY A 228 -6.21 -23.70 -26.05
CA GLY A 228 -6.06 -25.05 -26.61
C GLY A 228 -5.43 -26.03 -25.62
N GLU A 229 -5.79 -27.31 -25.72
CA GLU A 229 -5.31 -28.33 -24.81
C GLU A 229 -3.86 -28.73 -25.08
N PHE A 230 -3.11 -28.97 -24.00
CA PHE A 230 -1.75 -29.48 -24.10
C PHE A 230 -1.68 -30.88 -24.72
N SER A 231 -2.75 -31.68 -24.62
CA SER A 231 -2.82 -33.00 -25.27
C SER A 231 -2.67 -32.92 -26.79
N ALA A 232 -3.06 -31.81 -27.42
CA ALA A 232 -2.88 -31.59 -28.85
C ALA A 232 -1.41 -31.57 -29.27
N LEU A 233 -0.49 -31.15 -28.38
CA LEU A 233 0.94 -31.21 -28.67
C LEU A 233 1.43 -32.67 -28.77
N ILE A 234 0.89 -33.58 -27.96
CA ILE A 234 1.21 -35.02 -28.04
C ILE A 234 0.66 -35.61 -29.34
N GLU A 235 -0.57 -35.25 -29.70
CA GLU A 235 -1.18 -35.69 -30.95
C GLU A 235 -0.36 -35.25 -32.17
N ASN A 236 0.30 -34.10 -32.09
CA ASN A 236 1.25 -33.59 -33.09
C ASN A 236 2.66 -34.19 -33.00
N GLY A 237 2.87 -35.16 -32.10
CA GLY A 237 4.11 -35.93 -31.98
C GLY A 237 5.16 -35.31 -31.07
N HIS A 238 4.83 -34.27 -30.30
CA HIS A 238 5.75 -33.70 -29.30
C HIS A 238 5.73 -34.53 -28.01
N MET A 239 6.83 -34.49 -27.27
CA MET A 239 6.91 -35.14 -25.97
C MET A 239 6.91 -34.09 -24.86
N ILE A 240 5.88 -34.11 -24.02
CA ILE A 240 5.78 -33.22 -22.86
C ILE A 240 6.31 -33.94 -21.63
N ARG A 241 7.11 -33.23 -20.84
CA ARG A 241 7.54 -33.67 -19.51
C ARG A 241 7.32 -32.56 -18.50
N TRP A 242 7.25 -32.95 -17.24
CA TRP A 242 7.14 -32.03 -16.12
C TRP A 242 5.96 -31.06 -16.22
N LEU A 243 4.86 -31.47 -16.84
CA LEU A 243 3.67 -30.62 -16.91
C LEU A 243 3.03 -30.59 -15.53
N ARG A 244 2.91 -29.41 -14.94
CA ARG A 244 2.16 -29.16 -13.70
C ARG A 244 1.08 -28.16 -13.99
N CYS A 245 -0.17 -28.59 -13.88
CA CYS A 245 -1.35 -27.72 -13.94
C CYS A 245 -1.72 -27.35 -12.51
N LEU A 246 -1.17 -26.25 -12.02
CA LEU A 246 -1.23 -25.88 -10.63
C LEU A 246 -2.64 -25.40 -10.27
N THR A 247 -3.31 -26.08 -9.35
CA THR A 247 -4.70 -25.83 -8.93
C THR A 247 -4.81 -25.25 -7.52
N GLY A 248 -3.67 -25.08 -6.84
CA GLY A 248 -3.61 -24.69 -5.43
C GLY A 248 -3.84 -25.83 -4.43
N ASP A 249 -3.90 -27.07 -4.90
CA ASP A 249 -3.96 -28.30 -4.10
C ASP A 249 -2.87 -29.30 -4.53
N ASP A 250 -2.71 -30.38 -3.77
CA ASP A 250 -1.69 -31.41 -4.04
C ASP A 250 -1.87 -32.07 -5.42
N GLY A 251 -3.09 -32.06 -5.96
CA GLY A 251 -3.38 -32.61 -7.30
C GLY A 251 -2.68 -31.84 -8.42
N GLY A 252 -2.44 -30.54 -8.24
CA GLY A 252 -1.70 -29.73 -9.21
C GLY A 252 -0.19 -29.93 -9.18
N LEU A 253 0.35 -30.60 -8.15
CA LEU A 253 1.78 -30.84 -7.96
C LEU A 253 2.30 -32.10 -8.69
N VAL A 254 1.40 -32.86 -9.31
CA VAL A 254 1.71 -34.06 -10.09
C VAL A 254 1.39 -33.86 -11.57
N ALA A 255 1.92 -34.73 -12.43
CA ALA A 255 1.57 -34.73 -13.84
C ALA A 255 0.07 -35.01 -14.04
N PRO A 256 -0.61 -34.38 -15.02
CA PRO A 256 -1.99 -34.71 -15.33
C PRO A 256 -2.14 -36.19 -15.72
N ASP A 257 -3.24 -36.83 -15.30
CA ASP A 257 -3.48 -38.27 -15.52
C ASP A 257 -3.43 -38.70 -17.00
N TRP A 258 -3.76 -37.80 -17.93
CA TRP A 258 -3.72 -38.06 -19.36
C TRP A 258 -2.29 -38.07 -19.93
N LEU A 259 -1.31 -37.50 -19.22
CA LEU A 259 0.10 -37.44 -19.63
C LEU A 259 0.88 -38.63 -19.06
N ALA A 260 0.50 -39.85 -19.48
CA ALA A 260 1.14 -41.07 -19.00
C ALA A 260 2.65 -41.19 -19.31
N THR A 261 3.16 -40.37 -20.23
CA THR A 261 4.58 -40.32 -20.61
C THR A 261 5.45 -39.47 -19.68
N ASP A 262 4.85 -38.65 -18.81
CA ASP A 262 5.59 -37.86 -17.84
C ASP A 262 5.92 -38.69 -16.59
N SER A 263 7.13 -39.24 -16.58
CA SER A 263 7.66 -40.02 -15.46
C SER A 263 8.43 -39.18 -14.43
N THR A 264 8.34 -37.85 -14.49
CA THR A 264 9.04 -36.96 -13.55
C THR A 264 8.43 -37.02 -12.15
N PHE A 265 9.27 -36.83 -11.13
CA PHE A 265 8.83 -36.80 -9.73
C PHE A 265 7.80 -35.70 -9.46
N ALA A 266 6.93 -35.92 -8.47
CA ALA A 266 6.03 -34.91 -7.94
C ALA A 266 6.81 -33.67 -7.48
N THR A 267 6.19 -32.50 -7.65
CA THR A 267 6.73 -31.24 -7.16
C THR A 267 6.41 -31.11 -5.67
N GLU A 268 7.36 -30.62 -4.86
CA GLU A 268 7.15 -30.41 -3.43
C GLU A 268 6.85 -28.93 -3.15
N ALA A 269 5.77 -28.64 -2.42
CA ALA A 269 5.50 -27.29 -1.96
C ALA A 269 6.22 -27.02 -0.63
N ASN A 270 6.99 -25.95 -0.58
CA ASN A 270 7.54 -25.39 0.65
C ASN A 270 6.86 -24.05 0.92
N GLY A 271 5.88 -24.05 1.83
CA GLY A 271 5.01 -22.92 2.12
C GLY A 271 3.53 -23.31 2.11
N VAL A 272 2.65 -22.32 2.27
CA VAL A 272 1.19 -22.54 2.25
C VAL A 272 0.67 -22.36 0.82
N MET A 273 0.19 -23.43 0.22
CA MET A 273 -0.48 -23.37 -1.08
C MET A 273 -1.85 -22.67 -0.98
N ARG A 274 -2.14 -21.82 -1.95
CA ARG A 274 -3.44 -21.13 -2.09
C ARG A 274 -3.88 -21.17 -3.55
N ALA A 275 -5.10 -21.60 -3.81
CA ALA A 275 -5.67 -21.53 -5.14
C ALA A 275 -5.78 -20.07 -5.60
N GLY A 276 -5.36 -19.82 -6.85
CA GLY A 276 -5.51 -18.56 -7.58
C GLY A 276 -6.75 -18.58 -8.49
N SER A 277 -6.77 -17.68 -9.47
CA SER A 277 -7.92 -17.44 -10.34
C SER A 277 -8.11 -18.51 -11.43
N SER A 278 -9.18 -18.38 -12.22
CA SER A 278 -9.31 -19.03 -13.53
C SER A 278 -8.39 -18.37 -14.56
N LEU A 279 -7.07 -18.59 -14.43
CA LEU A 279 -6.05 -17.91 -15.23
C LEU A 279 -6.09 -18.27 -16.73
N ARG A 280 -6.45 -19.51 -17.07
CA ARG A 280 -6.48 -20.01 -18.46
C ARG A 280 -7.90 -19.89 -19.03
N ARG A 281 -7.98 -19.59 -20.32
CA ARG A 281 -9.23 -19.67 -21.09
C ARG A 281 -9.84 -21.06 -21.03
N THR A 282 -11.17 -21.11 -20.99
CA THR A 282 -11.94 -22.36 -21.08
C THR A 282 -11.91 -23.00 -22.47
N GLY A 283 -11.48 -22.28 -23.51
CA GLY A 283 -11.31 -22.80 -24.86
C GLY A 283 -10.95 -21.72 -25.89
N GLN A 284 -10.60 -22.15 -27.11
CA GLN A 284 -10.12 -21.26 -28.18
C GLN A 284 -11.18 -20.32 -28.73
N THR A 285 -12.42 -20.79 -28.88
CA THR A 285 -13.52 -20.03 -29.50
C THR A 285 -14.64 -19.66 -28.51
N THR A 286 -14.63 -20.27 -27.32
CA THR A 286 -15.65 -20.11 -26.30
C THR A 286 -15.01 -19.81 -24.96
N PHE A 287 -15.03 -18.54 -24.54
CA PHE A 287 -14.40 -18.10 -23.31
C PHE A 287 -15.06 -16.84 -22.74
N LEU A 288 -14.87 -16.67 -21.43
CA LEU A 288 -15.08 -15.43 -20.70
C LEU A 288 -13.77 -15.03 -20.03
N HIS A 289 -13.22 -13.89 -20.40
CA HIS A 289 -12.08 -13.28 -19.72
C HIS A 289 -12.57 -12.05 -18.97
N VAL A 290 -12.13 -11.90 -17.72
CA VAL A 290 -12.47 -10.76 -16.87
C VAL A 290 -11.18 -9.98 -16.62
N ASP A 291 -11.23 -8.66 -16.81
CA ASP A 291 -10.15 -7.77 -16.43
C ASP A 291 -10.14 -7.70 -14.90
N GLU A 292 -9.11 -8.26 -14.29
CA GLU A 292 -9.04 -8.29 -12.83
C GLU A 292 -8.56 -6.96 -12.26
N TRP A 293 -9.13 -6.64 -11.11
CA TRP A 293 -8.68 -5.55 -10.27
C TRP A 293 -7.28 -5.82 -9.70
N PRO A 294 -6.49 -4.78 -9.43
CA PRO A 294 -5.33 -4.90 -8.56
C PRO A 294 -5.69 -5.57 -7.23
N GLU A 295 -4.70 -6.24 -6.63
CA GLU A 295 -4.87 -6.91 -5.35
C GLU A 295 -5.14 -5.90 -4.21
N GLY A 296 -6.25 -6.06 -3.50
CA GLY A 296 -6.62 -5.17 -2.39
C GLY A 296 -7.22 -3.85 -2.86
N THR A 297 -7.96 -3.84 -3.97
CA THR A 297 -8.68 -2.64 -4.43
C THR A 297 -9.84 -2.31 -3.50
N VAL A 298 -9.89 -1.07 -3.02
CA VAL A 298 -11.02 -0.55 -2.25
C VAL A 298 -11.82 0.39 -3.13
N LEU A 299 -13.11 0.09 -3.26
CA LEU A 299 -14.10 0.96 -3.86
C LEU A 299 -14.51 1.97 -2.78
N GLY A 300 -14.07 3.20 -2.90
CA GLY A 300 -14.24 4.23 -1.89
C GLY A 300 -15.71 4.64 -1.79
N VAL A 301 -16.22 4.57 -0.56
CA VAL A 301 -17.56 5.01 -0.21
C VAL A 301 -17.49 6.43 0.31
N MET A 302 -18.32 7.31 -0.26
CA MET A 302 -18.42 8.71 0.13
C MET A 302 -19.15 8.85 1.47
N SER A 303 -18.95 9.98 2.17
CA SER A 303 -19.70 10.26 3.40
C SER A 303 -21.21 10.16 3.17
N GLY A 304 -21.91 9.53 4.11
CA GLY A 304 -23.35 9.24 4.04
C GLY A 304 -23.77 8.09 3.11
N ALA A 305 -22.89 7.60 2.23
CA ALA A 305 -23.18 6.43 1.39
C ALA A 305 -22.88 5.11 2.13
N THR A 306 -23.58 4.05 1.74
CA THR A 306 -23.45 2.70 2.37
C THR A 306 -22.96 1.63 1.40
N GLN A 307 -22.76 2.00 0.14
CA GLN A 307 -22.35 1.10 -0.94
C GLN A 307 -21.50 1.85 -1.97
N ALA A 308 -20.65 1.11 -2.68
CA ALA A 308 -19.88 1.59 -3.81
C ALA A 308 -20.24 0.84 -5.09
N ALA A 309 -20.07 1.55 -6.20
CA ALA A 309 -20.10 1.01 -7.55
C ALA A 309 -18.90 0.07 -7.77
N CYS A 310 -19.16 -1.20 -8.12
CA CYS A 310 -18.13 -2.16 -8.52
C CYS A 310 -18.28 -2.47 -10.00
N ARG A 311 -17.39 -1.89 -10.82
CA ARG A 311 -17.35 -2.16 -12.25
C ARG A 311 -16.69 -3.53 -12.51
N PHE A 312 -17.18 -4.25 -13.49
CA PHE A 312 -16.49 -5.40 -14.06
C PHE A 312 -16.44 -5.22 -15.56
N SER A 313 -15.34 -5.64 -16.18
CA SER A 313 -15.16 -5.63 -17.61
C SER A 313 -14.37 -6.84 -18.06
N GLY A 314 -14.35 -7.05 -19.37
CA GLY A 314 -13.46 -8.00 -19.99
C GLY A 314 -13.86 -8.29 -21.42
N THR A 315 -13.43 -9.44 -21.91
CA THR A 315 -13.71 -9.90 -23.26
C THR A 315 -14.38 -11.26 -23.26
N SER A 316 -15.17 -11.55 -24.29
CA SER A 316 -15.81 -12.85 -24.43
C SER A 316 -15.97 -13.25 -25.90
N ALA A 317 -15.99 -14.54 -26.17
CA ALA A 317 -16.28 -15.07 -27.50
C ALA A 317 -17.08 -16.38 -27.39
N GLY A 318 -17.91 -16.66 -28.39
CA GLY A 318 -18.68 -17.91 -28.45
C GLY A 318 -19.72 -18.09 -27.33
N LEU A 319 -20.02 -17.04 -26.57
CA LEU A 319 -21.03 -16.99 -25.51
C LEU A 319 -22.22 -16.11 -25.95
N SER A 320 -23.41 -16.38 -25.42
CA SER A 320 -24.62 -15.61 -25.71
C SER A 320 -25.49 -15.44 -24.46
N GLY A 321 -26.14 -14.29 -24.33
CA GLY A 321 -27.01 -13.94 -23.20
C GLY A 321 -26.28 -13.20 -22.08
N ALA A 322 -26.95 -13.08 -20.93
CA ALA A 322 -26.47 -12.29 -19.81
C ALA A 322 -25.32 -12.96 -19.06
N ILE A 323 -24.29 -12.18 -18.74
CA ILE A 323 -23.21 -12.51 -17.80
C ILE A 323 -23.69 -12.16 -16.39
N GLU A 324 -23.59 -13.11 -15.46
CA GLU A 324 -23.91 -12.92 -14.05
C GLU A 324 -22.63 -12.95 -13.20
N VAL A 325 -22.57 -12.09 -12.18
CA VAL A 325 -21.50 -12.07 -11.17
C VAL A 325 -22.06 -12.41 -9.79
N ARG A 326 -21.29 -13.19 -9.03
CA ARG A 326 -21.48 -13.41 -7.59
C ARG A 326 -20.24 -12.92 -6.85
N VAL A 327 -20.46 -12.13 -5.79
CA VAL A 327 -19.39 -11.63 -4.92
C VAL A 327 -19.55 -12.26 -3.55
N SER A 328 -18.47 -12.87 -3.05
CA SER A 328 -18.46 -13.60 -1.77
C SER A 328 -17.28 -13.16 -0.92
N TYR A 329 -17.42 -13.22 0.40
CA TYR A 329 -16.33 -12.93 1.33
C TYR A 329 -15.22 -13.97 1.17
N GLU A 330 -13.97 -13.51 1.10
CA GLU A 330 -12.79 -14.37 0.95
C GLU A 330 -12.63 -15.34 2.15
N SER A 331 -12.94 -14.84 3.35
CA SER A 331 -12.69 -15.51 4.63
C SER A 331 -13.52 -16.78 4.84
N ASP A 332 -14.76 -16.81 4.37
CA ASP A 332 -15.66 -17.95 4.61
C ASP A 332 -16.56 -18.32 3.42
N GLY A 333 -16.50 -17.56 2.33
CA GLY A 333 -17.25 -17.84 1.11
C GLY A 333 -18.73 -17.47 1.22
N ALA A 334 -19.15 -16.82 2.31
CA ALA A 334 -20.52 -16.34 2.41
C ALA A 334 -20.77 -15.28 1.34
N VAL A 335 -21.93 -15.38 0.69
CA VAL A 335 -22.30 -14.52 -0.42
C VAL A 335 -22.65 -13.12 0.09
N LEU A 336 -21.98 -12.10 -0.46
CA LEU A 336 -22.31 -10.70 -0.26
C LEU A 336 -23.32 -10.22 -1.31
N ARG A 337 -23.10 -10.60 -2.57
CA ARG A 337 -23.98 -10.31 -3.69
C ARG A 337 -24.18 -11.60 -4.48
N ASP A 338 -25.39 -12.12 -4.50
CA ASP A 338 -25.69 -13.32 -5.27
C ASP A 338 -25.86 -12.99 -6.76
N TRP A 339 -25.82 -14.03 -7.60
CA TRP A 339 -25.82 -13.96 -9.07
C TRP A 339 -26.67 -12.81 -9.62
N THR A 340 -25.98 -11.73 -10.00
CA THR A 340 -26.56 -10.49 -10.51
C THR A 340 -26.08 -10.29 -11.93
N VAL A 341 -26.99 -9.97 -12.85
CA VAL A 341 -26.64 -9.63 -14.24
C VAL A 341 -25.77 -8.37 -14.24
N VAL A 342 -24.59 -8.46 -14.84
CA VAL A 342 -23.65 -7.34 -14.98
C VAL A 342 -23.61 -6.81 -16.40
N ALA A 343 -23.67 -7.68 -17.41
CA ALA A 343 -23.62 -7.29 -18.82
C ALA A 343 -24.28 -8.35 -19.71
N GLU A 344 -24.50 -8.03 -20.98
CA GLU A 344 -24.73 -9.02 -22.03
C GLU A 344 -23.39 -9.46 -22.63
N ALA A 345 -23.27 -10.72 -23.05
CA ALA A 345 -22.07 -11.22 -23.71
C ALA A 345 -21.83 -10.49 -25.04
N ALA A 346 -20.63 -9.93 -25.17
CA ALA A 346 -20.13 -9.22 -26.34
C ALA A 346 -18.60 -9.37 -26.41
N PRO A 347 -17.97 -9.10 -27.58
CA PRO A 347 -16.51 -9.17 -27.72
C PRO A 347 -15.77 -8.39 -26.63
N GLU A 348 -16.28 -7.21 -26.32
CA GLU A 348 -15.95 -6.43 -25.12
C GLU A 348 -17.23 -6.22 -24.32
N TRP A 349 -17.17 -6.42 -23.02
CA TRP A 349 -18.31 -6.22 -22.13
C TRP A 349 -17.87 -5.42 -20.90
N SER A 350 -18.77 -4.62 -20.36
CA SER A 350 -18.59 -4.01 -19.05
C SER A 350 -19.93 -3.71 -18.40
N GLY A 351 -19.93 -3.69 -17.08
CA GLY A 351 -21.10 -3.34 -16.30
C GLY A 351 -20.77 -3.16 -14.84
N GLU A 352 -21.78 -2.89 -14.02
CA GLU A 352 -21.59 -2.51 -12.62
C GLU A 352 -22.57 -3.22 -11.71
N VAL A 353 -22.11 -3.58 -10.52
CA VAL A 353 -22.96 -3.98 -9.40
C VAL A 353 -22.62 -3.14 -8.17
N SER A 354 -23.61 -2.80 -7.36
CA SER A 354 -23.35 -2.10 -6.10
C SER A 354 -22.94 -3.09 -5.01
N LEU A 355 -21.84 -2.81 -4.31
CA LEU A 355 -21.35 -3.57 -3.17
C LEU A 355 -21.49 -2.75 -1.89
N PRO A 356 -22.15 -3.27 -0.84
CA PRO A 356 -22.26 -2.56 0.43
C PRO A 356 -20.93 -2.60 1.20
N ILE A 357 -20.70 -1.60 2.06
CA ILE A 357 -19.64 -1.65 3.07
C ILE A 357 -19.88 -2.88 3.96
N SER A 358 -18.80 -3.58 4.32
CA SER A 358 -18.87 -4.69 5.26
C SER A 358 -17.65 -4.76 6.17
N SER A 359 -17.91 -5.07 7.43
CA SER A 359 -16.90 -5.42 8.43
C SER A 359 -16.40 -6.87 8.33
N ARG A 360 -16.84 -7.63 7.32
CA ARG A 360 -16.35 -9.01 7.08
C ARG A 360 -15.09 -9.06 6.20
N GLY A 361 -14.58 -7.90 5.78
CA GLY A 361 -13.32 -7.76 5.06
C GLY A 361 -13.46 -7.92 3.55
N TRP A 362 -12.42 -8.51 2.94
CA TRP A 362 -12.29 -8.62 1.49
C TRP A 362 -13.26 -9.60 0.84
N CYS A 363 -13.58 -9.33 -0.42
CA CYS A 363 -14.42 -10.15 -1.27
C CYS A 363 -13.67 -10.60 -2.53
N VAL A 364 -14.19 -11.64 -3.14
CA VAL A 364 -13.76 -12.21 -4.43
C VAL A 364 -14.97 -12.41 -5.34
N ALA A 365 -14.76 -12.55 -6.65
CA ALA A 365 -15.83 -12.55 -7.64
C ALA A 365 -15.84 -13.82 -8.50
N GLN A 366 -17.03 -14.34 -8.80
CA GLN A 366 -17.27 -15.47 -9.69
C GLN A 366 -18.25 -15.07 -10.79
N PHE A 367 -18.04 -15.61 -11.99
CA PHE A 367 -18.81 -15.27 -13.18
C PHE A 367 -19.32 -16.52 -13.89
N ARG A 368 -20.52 -16.40 -14.44
CA ARG A 368 -21.17 -17.43 -15.26
C ARG A 368 -22.12 -16.81 -16.27
N MET A 369 -22.63 -17.61 -17.20
CA MET A 369 -23.78 -17.23 -18.01
C MET A 369 -25.08 -17.46 -17.26
N LYS A 370 -26.03 -16.54 -17.41
CA LYS A 370 -27.37 -16.67 -16.83
C LYS A 370 -28.03 -17.98 -17.26
N GLY A 371 -28.62 -18.68 -16.29
CA GLY A 371 -29.27 -19.98 -16.51
C GLY A 371 -28.31 -21.17 -16.60
N THR A 372 -27.01 -20.96 -16.38
CA THR A 372 -26.02 -22.04 -16.26
C THR A 372 -25.54 -22.17 -14.81
N GLU A 373 -25.17 -23.38 -14.38
CA GLU A 373 -24.51 -23.59 -13.09
C GLU A 373 -22.97 -23.56 -13.20
N GLN A 374 -22.45 -23.62 -14.42
CA GLN A 374 -21.02 -23.64 -14.69
C GLN A 374 -20.40 -22.27 -14.43
N ILE A 375 -19.51 -22.19 -13.45
CA ILE A 375 -18.63 -21.04 -13.25
C ILE A 375 -17.62 -21.03 -14.40
N LEU A 376 -17.58 -19.93 -15.15
CA LEU A 376 -16.66 -19.75 -16.28
C LEU A 376 -15.39 -19.03 -15.85
N PHE A 377 -15.48 -18.19 -14.83
CA PHE A 377 -14.34 -17.47 -14.29
C PHE A 377 -14.49 -17.26 -12.79
N GLU A 378 -13.40 -17.48 -12.05
CA GLU A 378 -13.27 -17.14 -10.64
C GLU A 378 -12.07 -16.20 -10.47
N GLY A 379 -12.36 -14.95 -10.12
CA GLY A 379 -11.36 -13.94 -9.79
C GLY A 379 -11.09 -13.97 -8.30
N ARG A 380 -9.83 -14.14 -7.92
CA ARG A 380 -9.40 -14.21 -6.50
C ARG A 380 -8.68 -12.97 -6.00
N ARG A 381 -8.61 -11.92 -6.81
CA ARG A 381 -8.11 -10.62 -6.36
C ARG A 381 -9.08 -10.02 -5.35
N ARG A 382 -8.52 -9.56 -4.25
CA ARG A 382 -9.31 -8.99 -3.14
C ARG A 382 -9.86 -7.62 -3.53
N ILE A 383 -11.18 -7.50 -3.48
CA ILE A 383 -11.91 -6.24 -3.69
C ILE A 383 -12.92 -6.03 -2.57
N ALA A 384 -13.25 -4.79 -2.24
CA ALA A 384 -14.34 -4.47 -1.32
C ALA A 384 -14.79 -3.02 -1.42
N ALA A 385 -16.04 -2.74 -1.01
CA ALA A 385 -16.44 -1.38 -0.67
C ALA A 385 -15.90 -1.01 0.72
N GLY A 386 -15.31 0.17 0.83
CA GLY A 386 -14.65 0.63 2.05
C GLY A 386 -14.25 2.09 1.97
N TYR A 387 -13.19 2.47 2.70
CA TYR A 387 -12.72 3.86 2.72
C TYR A 387 -11.38 4.02 2.03
N LYS A 388 -11.29 5.06 1.20
CA LYS A 388 -10.06 5.42 0.49
C LYS A 388 -9.56 6.78 0.96
N PHE A 389 -8.32 6.82 1.43
CA PHE A 389 -7.69 8.00 2.00
C PHE A 389 -6.55 8.47 1.12
N LEU A 390 -6.68 9.67 0.55
CA LEU A 390 -5.58 10.34 -0.13
C LEU A 390 -4.77 11.13 0.90
N GLN A 391 -3.53 10.72 1.15
CA GLN A 391 -2.61 11.36 2.09
C GLN A 391 -1.82 12.43 1.34
N LEU A 392 -2.32 13.67 1.37
CA LEU A 392 -1.81 14.77 0.57
C LEU A 392 -0.91 15.67 1.45
N GLY A 393 0.37 15.79 1.13
CA GLY A 393 1.23 16.64 1.96
C GLY A 393 2.68 16.70 1.54
N GLN A 394 3.54 16.98 2.51
CA GLN A 394 4.99 17.12 2.37
C GLN A 394 5.74 16.17 3.33
N SER A 395 6.89 16.59 3.85
CA SER A 395 7.80 15.77 4.64
C SER A 395 7.19 15.16 5.92
N GLN A 396 6.25 15.83 6.59
CA GLN A 396 5.58 15.26 7.77
C GLN A 396 4.78 14.01 7.39
N THR A 397 3.93 14.14 6.37
CA THR A 397 3.11 13.05 5.84
C THR A 397 3.98 11.94 5.26
N ASP A 398 5.04 12.28 4.53
CA ASP A 398 6.00 11.33 3.96
C ASP A 398 6.68 10.48 5.04
N ILE A 399 7.17 11.10 6.12
CA ILE A 399 7.78 10.37 7.25
C ILE A 399 6.74 9.47 7.93
N TYR A 400 5.52 9.95 8.16
CA TYR A 400 4.42 9.13 8.69
C TYR A 400 4.13 7.90 7.81
N LEU A 401 4.17 8.06 6.49
CA LEU A 401 3.87 7.02 5.52
C LEU A 401 5.00 5.99 5.35
N THR A 402 6.25 6.37 5.59
CA THR A 402 7.42 5.56 5.19
C THR A 402 8.31 5.09 6.33
N ALA A 403 8.36 5.80 7.47
CA ALA A 403 9.29 5.49 8.56
C ALA A 403 8.92 4.18 9.29
N ARG A 404 9.94 3.34 9.52
CA ARG A 404 9.81 2.00 10.16
C ARG A 404 10.81 1.79 11.28
N ASP A 405 11.47 2.84 11.74
CA ASP A 405 12.60 2.73 12.67
C ASP A 405 12.25 2.03 13.99
N ARG A 406 10.97 2.03 14.40
CA ARG A 406 10.50 1.32 15.60
C ARG A 406 10.06 -0.12 15.33
N GLY A 407 9.79 -0.46 14.08
CA GLY A 407 9.30 -1.78 13.68
C GLY A 407 7.93 -2.15 14.26
N ARG A 408 7.06 -1.17 14.53
CA ARG A 408 5.66 -1.42 14.91
C ARG A 408 4.98 -2.16 13.78
N LYS A 409 4.22 -3.20 14.15
CA LYS A 409 3.34 -3.92 13.25
C LYS A 409 1.90 -3.59 13.63
N THR A 410 1.04 -3.38 12.64
CA THR A 410 -0.40 -3.25 12.87
C THR A 410 -0.98 -4.51 13.50
N GLU A 411 -2.01 -4.35 14.33
CA GLU A 411 -2.78 -5.46 14.89
C GLU A 411 -3.73 -6.08 13.85
N HIS A 412 -3.92 -5.41 12.70
CA HIS A 412 -4.85 -5.78 11.64
C HIS A 412 -4.15 -5.99 10.28
N PRO A 413 -3.16 -6.89 10.18
CA PRO A 413 -2.42 -7.11 8.94
C PRO A 413 -3.35 -7.61 7.84
N TRP A 414 -3.04 -7.24 6.60
CA TRP A 414 -3.75 -7.62 5.38
C TRP A 414 -5.17 -7.07 5.26
N THR A 415 -5.58 -6.12 6.10
CA THR A 415 -6.92 -5.50 6.05
C THR A 415 -6.96 -4.16 5.32
N ALA A 416 -5.81 -3.66 4.90
CA ALA A 416 -5.68 -2.41 4.17
C ALA A 416 -4.73 -2.57 2.98
N SER A 417 -4.87 -1.72 1.99
CA SER A 417 -3.93 -1.59 0.88
C SER A 417 -3.28 -0.21 0.84
N TYR A 418 -2.15 -0.14 0.16
CA TYR A 418 -1.32 1.04 0.02
C TYR A 418 -0.95 1.23 -1.45
N VAL A 419 -1.10 2.46 -1.93
CA VAL A 419 -0.73 2.87 -3.28
C VAL A 419 0.33 3.96 -3.17
N THR A 420 1.50 3.71 -3.74
CA THR A 420 2.66 4.62 -3.74
C THR A 420 3.44 4.48 -5.03
N ASN A 421 4.59 5.13 -5.13
CA ASN A 421 5.57 4.98 -6.21
C ASN A 421 6.89 4.44 -5.65
N ASP A 422 7.62 3.66 -6.45
CA ASP A 422 8.97 3.22 -6.09
C ASP A 422 9.94 4.41 -6.13
N SER A 423 10.25 5.00 -4.97
CA SER A 423 11.20 6.11 -4.90
C SER A 423 12.63 5.58 -5.09
N VAL A 424 13.17 5.64 -6.30
CA VAL A 424 14.62 5.51 -6.48
C VAL A 424 15.25 6.75 -5.84
N ALA A 425 16.14 6.56 -4.86
CA ALA A 425 16.76 7.60 -4.04
C ALA A 425 17.56 8.70 -4.79
N ASN A 426 17.51 8.74 -6.12
CA ASN A 426 18.26 9.63 -7.00
C ASN A 426 17.34 10.51 -7.85
N GLY A 427 16.50 11.34 -7.22
CA GLY A 427 15.96 12.59 -7.82
C GLY A 427 15.33 12.52 -9.22
N GLY A 428 14.89 11.34 -9.67
CA GLY A 428 14.33 11.13 -10.99
C GLY A 428 12.81 11.26 -10.95
N LYS A 429 12.27 12.17 -11.76
CA LYS A 429 10.83 12.37 -11.98
C LYS A 429 10.22 11.27 -12.87
N ASP A 430 10.48 10.00 -12.58
CA ASP A 430 10.08 8.90 -13.48
C ASP A 430 8.87 8.13 -12.93
N ILE A 431 7.70 8.77 -13.06
CA ILE A 431 6.36 8.35 -13.56
C ILE A 431 5.96 6.83 -13.66
N ASP A 432 6.86 5.84 -13.71
CA ASP A 432 6.52 4.49 -14.26
C ASP A 432 6.57 3.28 -13.28
N ALA A 433 6.65 3.50 -11.97
CA ALA A 433 6.68 2.42 -10.99
C ALA A 433 5.64 2.59 -9.86
N ILE A 434 4.37 2.70 -10.23
CA ILE A 434 3.26 2.68 -9.27
C ILE A 434 3.20 1.31 -8.59
N GLN A 435 3.22 1.32 -7.26
CA GLN A 435 3.09 0.16 -6.41
C GLN A 435 1.71 0.18 -5.76
N HIS A 436 1.03 -0.95 -5.75
CA HIS A 436 -0.24 -1.18 -5.06
C HIS A 436 -0.23 -2.54 -4.38
N TYR A 437 -0.30 -2.54 -3.07
CA TYR A 437 -0.15 -3.76 -2.30
C TYR A 437 -0.95 -3.76 -1.03
N LEU A 438 -1.18 -4.96 -0.49
CA LEU A 438 -1.81 -5.10 0.81
C LEU A 438 -0.78 -4.90 1.92
N LEU A 439 -1.16 -4.11 2.90
CA LEU A 439 -0.39 -3.82 4.08
C LEU A 439 -0.47 -5.01 5.03
N GLY A 440 0.56 -5.86 4.98
CA GLY A 440 0.85 -6.83 6.03
C GLY A 440 1.78 -6.23 7.08
N ASP A 441 2.84 -6.97 7.39
CA ASP A 441 3.90 -6.53 8.32
C ASP A 441 4.79 -5.40 7.76
N LEU A 442 4.52 -4.93 6.53
CA LEU A 442 5.25 -3.85 5.85
C LEU A 442 4.64 -2.45 6.08
N ALA A 443 3.57 -2.31 6.86
CA ALA A 443 3.08 -0.98 7.22
C ALA A 443 4.18 -0.17 7.93
N SER A 444 4.26 1.14 7.66
CA SER A 444 5.11 2.04 8.45
C SER A 444 4.61 2.10 9.90
N ASP A 445 5.42 2.65 10.80
CA ASP A 445 5.04 2.84 12.19
C ASP A 445 3.78 3.71 12.28
N GLY A 446 3.77 4.81 11.53
CA GLY A 446 2.65 5.75 11.45
C GLY A 446 1.41 5.13 10.81
N VAL A 447 1.53 4.47 9.66
CA VAL A 447 0.40 3.81 8.99
C VAL A 447 -0.18 2.69 9.86
N SER A 448 0.67 1.95 10.60
CA SER A 448 0.19 0.96 11.56
C SER A 448 -0.68 1.62 12.64
N ALA A 449 -0.23 2.72 13.23
CA ALA A 449 -0.99 3.46 14.23
C ALA A 449 -2.30 4.07 13.67
N PHE A 450 -2.26 4.59 12.44
CA PHE A 450 -3.46 5.06 11.74
C PHE A 450 -4.48 3.93 11.59
N LEU A 451 -4.05 2.76 11.10
CA LEU A 451 -4.94 1.63 10.89
C LEU A 451 -5.51 1.14 12.22
N ASP A 452 -4.67 0.93 13.23
CA ASP A 452 -5.11 0.46 14.55
C ASP A 452 -6.14 1.43 15.16
N GLN A 453 -5.92 2.75 15.09
CA GLN A 453 -6.89 3.74 15.59
C GLN A 453 -8.16 3.78 14.76
N PHE A 454 -8.08 3.79 13.43
CA PHE A 454 -9.28 3.82 12.59
C PHE A 454 -10.13 2.56 12.77
N ARG A 455 -9.49 1.43 13.12
CA ARG A 455 -10.15 0.14 13.38
C ARG A 455 -10.96 0.10 14.67
N THR A 456 -10.67 0.96 15.64
CA THR A 456 -11.54 1.09 16.84
C THR A 456 -12.91 1.67 16.46
N ILE A 457 -12.99 2.43 15.36
CA ILE A 457 -14.21 3.07 14.86
C ILE A 457 -14.87 2.22 13.77
N CYS A 458 -14.07 1.71 12.83
CA CYS A 458 -14.52 0.88 11.71
C CYS A 458 -13.79 -0.48 11.70
N PRO A 459 -14.25 -1.44 12.53
CA PRO A 459 -13.62 -2.76 12.59
C PRO A 459 -13.67 -3.47 11.24
N ASN A 460 -12.51 -3.92 10.76
CA ASN A 460 -12.33 -4.78 9.58
C ASN A 460 -12.90 -4.28 8.23
N VAL A 461 -13.40 -3.04 8.14
CA VAL A 461 -13.79 -2.42 6.86
C VAL A 461 -12.55 -2.19 6.00
N PRO A 462 -12.45 -2.72 4.77
CA PRO A 462 -11.25 -2.52 3.96
C PRO A 462 -10.89 -1.05 3.75
N VAL A 463 -9.61 -0.72 3.88
CA VAL A 463 -9.07 0.63 3.75
C VAL A 463 -8.01 0.66 2.65
N GLN A 464 -8.00 1.69 1.81
CA GLN A 464 -6.90 1.96 0.89
C GLN A 464 -6.29 3.32 1.20
N ILE A 465 -4.97 3.35 1.37
CA ILE A 465 -4.21 4.58 1.56
C ILE A 465 -3.48 4.88 0.25
N VAL A 466 -3.71 6.07 -0.29
CA VAL A 466 -3.02 6.59 -1.48
C VAL A 466 -2.03 7.64 -1.03
N ASP A 467 -0.75 7.37 -1.20
CA ASP A 467 0.33 8.27 -0.85
C ASP A 467 0.48 9.36 -1.91
N ALA A 468 0.24 10.61 -1.51
CA ALA A 468 0.52 11.79 -2.30
C ALA A 468 1.34 12.80 -1.48
N ALA A 469 2.25 12.31 -0.64
CA ALA A 469 3.22 13.16 0.05
C ALA A 469 4.44 13.40 -0.84
N VAL A 470 4.89 14.65 -0.95
CA VAL A 470 6.14 14.97 -1.65
C VAL A 470 6.94 15.95 -0.81
N SER A 471 8.03 15.45 -0.24
CA SER A 471 8.94 16.22 0.62
C SER A 471 9.45 17.50 -0.07
N GLY A 472 9.46 18.61 0.67
CA GLY A 472 9.96 19.91 0.17
C GLY A 472 9.07 20.63 -0.85
N THR A 473 7.79 20.27 -0.94
CA THR A 473 6.84 20.88 -1.89
C THR A 473 5.68 21.56 -1.19
N GLY A 474 5.04 22.50 -1.86
CA GLY A 474 3.84 23.19 -1.39
C GLY A 474 2.62 22.98 -2.29
N PRO A 475 1.41 23.37 -1.84
CA PRO A 475 0.19 23.24 -2.62
C PRO A 475 0.24 24.04 -3.94
N ASN A 476 0.86 25.22 -3.96
CA ASN A 476 1.07 26.01 -5.18
C ASN A 476 1.86 25.25 -6.28
N GLN A 477 2.77 24.37 -5.88
CA GLN A 477 3.56 23.57 -6.82
C GLN A 477 2.76 22.38 -7.36
N LEU A 478 1.75 21.90 -6.63
CA LEU A 478 0.89 20.81 -7.08
C LEU A 478 -0.11 21.29 -8.14
N ILE A 479 -0.70 22.47 -7.93
CA ILE A 479 -1.77 22.99 -8.80
C ILE A 479 -1.27 23.58 -10.13
N SER A 480 0.05 23.73 -10.32
CA SER A 480 0.62 24.29 -11.56
C SER A 480 1.69 23.40 -12.18
N ASP A 481 1.53 23.12 -13.48
CA ASP A 481 2.45 22.32 -14.30
C ASP A 481 3.79 23.04 -14.56
N ALA A 482 3.83 24.36 -14.36
CA ALA A 482 5.06 25.12 -14.50
C ALA A 482 6.08 24.82 -13.38
N ASN A 483 5.63 24.23 -12.26
CA ASN A 483 6.47 23.95 -11.10
C ASN A 483 7.11 22.56 -11.17
N ALA A 484 8.43 22.53 -11.27
CA ALA A 484 9.16 21.28 -11.36
C ALA A 484 9.26 20.49 -10.03
N GLY A 485 8.88 21.07 -8.88
CA GLY A 485 9.05 20.44 -7.56
C GLY A 485 8.07 19.31 -7.27
N ARG A 486 6.88 19.34 -7.87
CA ARG A 486 5.79 18.38 -7.70
C ARG A 486 5.01 18.29 -9.00
N ASP A 487 4.54 17.10 -9.33
CA ASP A 487 3.88 16.85 -10.61
C ASP A 487 2.48 16.29 -10.38
N TRP A 488 1.45 16.99 -10.88
CA TRP A 488 0.07 16.52 -10.85
C TRP A 488 -0.09 15.20 -11.59
N LEU A 489 0.67 14.98 -12.67
CA LEU A 489 0.64 13.74 -13.44
C LEU A 489 0.94 12.53 -12.55
N MET A 490 1.87 12.63 -11.60
CA MET A 490 2.16 11.54 -10.66
C MET A 490 0.97 11.25 -9.74
N LEU A 491 0.25 12.28 -9.27
CA LEU A 491 -0.98 12.09 -8.50
C LEU A 491 -2.06 11.44 -9.37
N GLN A 492 -2.28 11.95 -10.59
CA GLN A 492 -3.26 11.41 -11.51
C GLN A 492 -2.99 9.93 -11.81
N GLN A 493 -1.74 9.53 -12.03
CA GLN A 493 -1.39 8.12 -12.24
C GLN A 493 -1.68 7.24 -11.03
N LYS A 494 -1.40 7.72 -9.80
CA LYS A 494 -1.79 7.00 -8.59
C LYS A 494 -3.31 6.85 -8.51
N LEU A 495 -4.07 7.86 -8.91
CA LEU A 495 -5.54 7.82 -8.97
C LEU A 495 -6.06 6.92 -10.10
N ASP A 496 -5.38 6.84 -11.25
CA ASP A 496 -5.75 5.94 -12.35
C ASP A 496 -5.57 4.46 -11.94
N TYR A 497 -4.59 4.17 -11.09
CA TYR A 497 -4.37 2.84 -10.51
C TYR A 497 -5.29 2.54 -9.31
N ALA A 498 -5.43 3.49 -8.39
CA ALA A 498 -6.21 3.30 -7.17
C ALA A 498 -7.72 3.40 -7.42
N GLY A 499 -8.14 4.23 -8.38
CA GLY A 499 -9.49 4.75 -8.57
C GLY A 499 -9.66 6.14 -7.93
N ASN A 500 -10.36 7.05 -8.63
CA ASN A 500 -10.61 8.43 -8.20
C ASN A 500 -11.79 8.61 -7.23
N ASP A 501 -12.41 7.51 -6.83
CA ASP A 501 -13.39 7.40 -5.74
C ASP A 501 -12.68 7.49 -4.38
N VAL A 502 -12.00 8.60 -4.12
CA VAL A 502 -11.38 8.91 -2.82
C VAL A 502 -12.48 9.32 -1.83
N SER A 503 -12.54 8.66 -0.68
CA SER A 503 -13.51 8.99 0.39
C SER A 503 -13.12 10.28 1.11
N VAL A 504 -11.84 10.41 1.48
CA VAL A 504 -11.29 11.60 2.17
C VAL A 504 -9.91 11.95 1.65
N VAL A 505 -9.68 13.24 1.42
CA VAL A 505 -8.34 13.82 1.29
C VAL A 505 -7.90 14.32 2.65
N LEU A 506 -6.83 13.74 3.19
CA LEU A 506 -6.19 14.19 4.43
C LEU A 506 -4.98 15.03 4.05
N MET A 507 -5.00 16.32 4.39
CA MET A 507 -3.95 17.25 4.01
C MET A 507 -3.10 17.74 5.17
N ASN A 508 -1.77 17.76 4.99
CA ASN A 508 -0.84 18.41 5.91
C ASN A 508 0.33 19.08 5.15
N TRP A 509 0.43 20.40 5.27
CA TRP A 509 1.58 21.18 4.79
C TRP A 509 1.99 22.23 5.81
N ALA A 510 3.23 22.15 6.28
CA ALA A 510 3.72 23.02 7.33
C ALA A 510 4.70 24.10 6.86
N THR A 511 5.42 23.92 5.74
CA THR A 511 6.64 24.72 5.50
C THR A 511 6.62 25.60 4.26
N GLN A 512 6.03 25.17 3.14
CA GLN A 512 6.21 25.86 1.85
C GLN A 512 4.90 26.03 1.05
N GLY A 513 4.88 27.06 0.21
CA GLY A 513 3.93 27.21 -0.90
C GLY A 513 2.61 27.90 -0.62
N TRP A 514 2.23 28.08 0.64
CA TRP A 514 0.93 28.68 0.99
C TRP A 514 0.79 30.17 0.71
N ASN A 515 1.89 30.93 0.80
CA ASN A 515 1.88 32.39 0.65
C ASN A 515 2.73 32.88 -0.55
N ALA A 516 3.03 31.99 -1.49
CA ALA A 516 3.91 32.31 -2.62
C ALA A 516 3.21 33.18 -3.67
N GLU A 517 1.94 32.88 -3.96
CA GLU A 517 1.15 33.48 -5.05
C GLU A 517 -0.26 33.89 -4.59
N GLY A 518 -0.46 33.98 -3.27
CA GLY A 518 -1.73 34.31 -2.63
C GLY A 518 -1.60 34.25 -1.11
N SER A 519 -2.73 34.35 -0.41
CA SER A 519 -2.86 33.99 1.01
C SER A 519 -3.06 32.48 1.19
N VAL A 520 -2.94 31.99 2.43
CA VAL A 520 -3.26 30.60 2.78
C VAL A 520 -4.69 30.25 2.34
N ALA A 521 -5.63 31.18 2.57
CA ALA A 521 -7.03 31.03 2.20
C ALA A 521 -7.21 30.85 0.69
N GLU A 522 -6.62 31.74 -0.10
CA GLU A 522 -6.68 31.68 -1.57
C GLU A 522 -6.01 30.43 -2.13
N THR A 523 -4.89 30.00 -1.53
CA THR A 523 -4.18 28.79 -1.97
C THR A 523 -4.97 27.51 -1.63
N LEU A 524 -5.64 27.46 -0.48
CA LEU A 524 -6.51 26.32 -0.14
C LEU A 524 -7.70 26.25 -1.11
N ASP A 525 -8.34 27.39 -1.39
CA ASP A 525 -9.46 27.47 -2.32
C ASP A 525 -9.06 27.05 -3.74
N ALA A 526 -7.92 27.54 -4.23
CA ALA A 526 -7.37 27.16 -5.52
C ALA A 526 -7.12 25.64 -5.65
N LEU A 527 -6.56 25.02 -4.60
CA LEU A 527 -6.31 23.58 -4.58
C LEU A 527 -7.61 22.76 -4.58
N LEU A 528 -8.62 23.20 -3.84
CA LEU A 528 -9.88 22.47 -3.71
C LEU A 528 -10.68 22.50 -5.00
N ASP A 529 -10.98 23.69 -5.50
CA ASP A 529 -11.98 23.92 -6.55
C ASP A 529 -11.63 25.06 -7.52
N GLY A 530 -10.36 25.50 -7.52
CA GLY A 530 -9.89 26.56 -8.42
C GLY A 530 -10.49 27.93 -8.15
N SER A 531 -11.19 28.11 -7.00
CA SER A 531 -11.80 29.37 -6.62
C SER A 531 -10.85 30.27 -5.81
N GLY A 532 -11.36 31.43 -5.39
CA GLY A 532 -10.60 32.42 -4.62
C GLY A 532 -9.87 33.45 -5.49
N GLY A 533 -9.11 34.33 -4.81
CA GLY A 533 -8.30 35.39 -5.42
C GLY A 533 -6.86 34.99 -5.75
N TYR A 534 -6.57 33.68 -5.81
CA TYR A 534 -5.22 33.16 -6.04
C TYR A 534 -4.61 33.74 -7.32
N SER A 535 -3.43 34.36 -7.21
CA SER A 535 -2.83 35.13 -8.30
C SER A 535 -1.92 34.31 -9.22
N GLY A 536 -1.64 33.07 -8.83
CA GLY A 536 -0.85 32.12 -9.60
C GLY A 536 -1.62 31.40 -10.70
N VAL A 537 -0.92 30.52 -11.41
CA VAL A 537 -1.54 29.64 -12.41
C VAL A 537 -2.19 28.45 -11.70
N ILE A 538 -3.43 28.14 -12.07
CA ILE A 538 -4.16 26.95 -11.61
C ILE A 538 -4.40 26.09 -12.85
N ASP A 539 -3.57 25.06 -13.02
CA ASP A 539 -3.73 24.06 -14.06
C ASP A 539 -4.61 22.89 -13.58
N HIS A 540 -4.60 22.60 -12.26
CA HIS A 540 -5.29 21.46 -11.67
C HIS A 540 -5.93 21.77 -10.32
N MET A 541 -7.02 21.07 -10.01
CA MET A 541 -7.75 21.16 -8.74
C MET A 541 -8.34 19.80 -8.34
N LEU A 542 -8.60 19.60 -7.04
CA LEU A 542 -9.07 18.30 -6.52
C LEU A 542 -10.47 17.92 -7.03
N THR A 543 -11.38 18.89 -7.21
CA THR A 543 -12.73 18.62 -7.75
C THR A 543 -12.71 18.12 -9.20
N ASP A 544 -11.65 18.39 -9.96
CA ASP A 544 -11.54 17.89 -11.34
C ASP A 544 -11.02 16.45 -11.39
N ALA A 545 -10.15 16.07 -10.44
CA ALA A 545 -9.57 14.73 -10.41
C ALA A 545 -10.43 13.71 -9.64
N LEU A 546 -11.12 14.14 -8.58
CA LEU A 546 -11.84 13.25 -7.67
C LEU A 546 -13.33 13.19 -7.96
N LYS A 547 -13.92 12.03 -7.66
CA LYS A 547 -15.37 11.85 -7.77
C LYS A 547 -16.13 12.73 -6.76
N ASP A 548 -17.24 13.32 -7.21
CA ASP A 548 -18.16 14.09 -6.36
C ASP A 548 -18.49 13.37 -5.04
N GLY A 549 -18.51 14.15 -3.95
CA GLY A 549 -18.85 13.68 -2.61
C GLY A 549 -17.66 13.32 -1.72
N PHE A 550 -16.42 13.43 -2.24
CA PHE A 550 -15.23 13.31 -1.40
C PHE A 550 -15.23 14.37 -0.27
N LYS A 551 -14.58 14.03 0.84
CA LYS A 551 -14.42 14.92 1.99
C LYS A 551 -12.97 15.38 2.11
N VAL A 552 -12.76 16.46 2.84
CA VAL A 552 -11.43 16.99 3.12
C VAL A 552 -11.25 17.17 4.61
N GLY A 553 -10.17 16.61 5.13
CA GLY A 553 -9.67 16.85 6.48
C GLY A 553 -8.39 17.67 6.40
N VAL A 554 -8.36 18.82 7.06
CA VAL A 554 -7.18 19.68 7.16
C VAL A 554 -6.48 19.36 8.48
N SER A 555 -5.34 18.68 8.40
CA SER A 555 -4.42 18.55 9.54
C SER A 555 -3.55 19.81 9.59
N PRO A 556 -3.71 20.68 10.60
CA PRO A 556 -2.98 21.95 10.64
C PRO A 556 -1.45 21.75 10.64
N ALA A 557 -0.70 22.77 10.23
CA ALA A 557 0.75 22.73 10.18
C ALA A 557 1.38 22.24 11.49
N THR A 558 2.33 21.30 11.39
CA THR A 558 3.11 20.79 12.53
C THR A 558 3.91 21.91 13.20
N ARG A 559 4.01 21.80 14.53
CA ARG A 559 4.85 22.65 15.37
C ARG A 559 6.26 22.83 14.81
N HIS A 560 6.79 24.04 14.98
CA HIS A 560 8.21 24.34 14.78
C HIS A 560 8.87 24.76 16.10
N SER A 561 10.10 24.30 16.38
CA SER A 561 10.91 24.65 17.58
C SER A 561 10.99 26.16 17.85
N ARG A 562 10.98 26.96 16.77
CA ARG A 562 11.05 28.44 16.78
C ARG A 562 9.70 29.16 16.64
N GLY A 563 8.58 28.44 16.51
CA GLY A 563 7.24 29.03 16.34
C GLY A 563 6.95 29.63 14.96
N ALA A 564 7.70 29.26 13.92
CA ALA A 564 7.61 29.87 12.59
C ALA A 564 6.31 29.56 11.81
N HIS A 565 5.57 28.50 12.19
CA HIS A 565 4.37 28.06 11.46
C HIS A 565 3.05 28.43 12.15
N GLU A 566 3.10 29.23 13.22
CA GLU A 566 1.90 29.56 13.99
C GLU A 566 0.86 30.34 13.17
N GLY A 567 1.27 31.41 12.49
CA GLY A 567 0.34 32.20 11.65
C GLY A 567 -0.22 31.38 10.48
N LEU A 568 0.61 30.53 9.87
CA LEU A 568 0.17 29.61 8.81
C LEU A 568 -0.92 28.66 9.32
N ARG A 569 -0.69 28.06 10.50
CA ARG A 569 -1.61 27.13 11.16
C ARG A 569 -2.97 27.79 11.43
N GLN A 570 -2.95 28.99 11.98
CA GLN A 570 -4.18 29.75 12.29
C GLN A 570 -4.99 30.05 11.03
N GLU A 571 -4.34 30.51 9.95
CA GLU A 571 -5.03 30.78 8.69
C GLU A 571 -5.59 29.51 8.04
N GLN A 572 -4.89 28.38 8.13
CA GLN A 572 -5.38 27.07 7.64
C GLN A 572 -6.66 26.65 8.37
N VAL A 573 -6.68 26.76 9.70
CA VAL A 573 -7.83 26.41 10.55
C VAL A 573 -9.00 27.34 10.23
N ALA A 574 -8.78 28.65 10.19
CA ALA A 574 -9.81 29.63 9.91
C ALA A 574 -10.46 29.40 8.53
N GLN A 575 -9.65 29.15 7.49
CA GLN A 575 -10.19 28.86 6.16
C GLN A 575 -10.96 27.53 6.12
N ALA A 576 -10.44 26.49 6.76
CA ALA A 576 -11.11 25.20 6.84
C ALA A 576 -12.49 25.32 7.49
N HIS A 577 -12.62 26.08 8.58
CA HIS A 577 -13.90 26.38 9.23
C HIS A 577 -14.87 27.13 8.32
N MET A 578 -14.40 28.14 7.59
CA MET A 578 -15.25 28.88 6.64
C MET A 578 -15.79 28.00 5.51
N ARG A 579 -15.03 26.96 5.15
CA ARG A 579 -15.39 25.94 4.15
C ARG A 579 -16.13 24.73 4.73
N TYR A 580 -16.42 24.72 6.04
CA TYR A 580 -17.03 23.58 6.75
C TYR A 580 -16.25 22.26 6.58
N LEU A 581 -14.92 22.35 6.51
CA LEU A 581 -14.04 21.19 6.46
C LEU A 581 -13.74 20.69 7.87
N ALA A 582 -13.46 19.39 8.00
CA ALA A 582 -12.97 18.84 9.25
C ALA A 582 -11.55 19.37 9.52
N VAL A 583 -11.30 19.80 10.76
CA VAL A 583 -9.98 20.29 11.19
C VAL A 583 -9.43 19.29 12.18
N GLY A 584 -8.27 18.72 11.84
CA GLY A 584 -7.59 17.76 12.70
C GLY A 584 -7.09 18.40 13.98
N LEU A 585 -6.96 17.58 15.01
CA LEU A 585 -6.31 17.95 16.27
C LEU A 585 -4.91 18.52 16.01
N PRO A 586 -4.39 19.35 16.92
CA PRO A 586 -2.99 19.74 16.92
C PRO A 586 -2.07 18.54 16.76
N VAL A 587 -1.26 18.57 15.72
CA VAL A 587 -0.11 17.68 15.53
C VAL A 587 1.13 18.24 16.23
N SER A 588 0.94 18.98 17.32
CA SER A 588 2.00 19.55 18.16
C SER A 588 2.34 18.67 19.36
N ASP A 589 1.56 17.62 19.58
CA ASP A 589 1.58 16.74 20.74
C ASP A 589 2.57 15.57 20.65
N TYR A 590 3.56 15.73 19.79
CA TYR A 590 4.62 14.76 19.60
C TYR A 590 5.98 15.41 19.39
N ALA A 591 7.02 14.64 19.70
CA ALA A 591 8.39 15.07 19.53
C ALA A 591 8.71 15.30 18.04
N ILE A 592 9.30 16.45 17.71
CA ILE A 592 9.82 16.75 16.38
C ILE A 592 11.33 16.48 16.31
N THR A 593 11.83 16.15 15.11
CA THR A 593 13.25 15.84 14.88
C THR A 593 14.16 16.96 15.38
N SER A 594 15.28 16.57 15.97
CA SER A 594 16.21 17.50 16.61
C SER A 594 16.94 18.41 15.61
N ALA A 595 17.18 17.98 14.37
CA ALA A 595 18.07 18.69 13.43
C ALA A 595 17.42 19.23 12.14
N GLY A 596 16.08 19.18 11.97
CA GLY A 596 15.50 19.23 10.61
C GLY A 596 14.23 20.05 10.37
N GLY A 597 13.70 20.78 11.36
CA GLY A 597 12.42 21.48 11.22
C GLY A 597 11.23 20.66 11.74
N PRO A 598 9.99 20.94 11.29
CA PRO A 598 8.76 20.48 11.95
C PRO A 598 8.41 19.01 11.61
N HIS A 599 9.40 18.13 11.51
CA HIS A 599 9.21 16.72 11.16
C HIS A 599 8.91 15.89 12.40
N PRO A 600 7.94 14.96 12.39
CA PRO A 600 7.78 14.04 13.52
C PRO A 600 9.06 13.22 13.73
N ASP A 601 9.44 13.03 14.99
CA ASP A 601 10.56 12.18 15.35
C ASP A 601 10.26 10.72 14.97
N ASN A 602 11.13 10.16 14.13
CA ASN A 602 11.00 8.80 13.61
C ASN A 602 11.50 7.74 14.59
N LEU A 603 12.38 8.09 15.53
CA LEU A 603 12.84 7.18 16.57
C LEU A 603 11.90 7.20 17.79
N GLY A 604 11.31 8.36 18.08
CA GLY A 604 10.29 8.56 19.11
C GLY A 604 8.87 8.20 18.66
N ASP A 605 7.88 8.60 19.45
CA ASP A 605 6.46 8.33 19.15
C ASP A 605 5.85 9.31 18.14
N GLY A 606 6.66 10.18 17.52
CA GLY A 606 6.28 11.22 16.54
C GLY A 606 5.29 10.73 15.49
N ASN A 607 5.73 9.74 14.72
CA ASN A 607 4.93 9.18 13.63
C ASN A 607 3.71 8.42 14.10
N LEU A 608 3.77 7.80 15.29
CA LEU A 608 2.65 7.05 15.87
C LEU A 608 1.51 8.00 16.21
N VAL A 609 1.82 9.07 16.94
CA VAL A 609 0.84 10.09 17.33
C VAL A 609 0.26 10.74 16.09
N PHE A 610 1.10 11.15 15.12
CA PHE A 610 0.63 11.73 13.86
C PHE A 610 -0.35 10.78 13.14
N GLY A 611 -0.04 9.48 13.05
CA GLY A 611 -0.92 8.49 12.43
C GLY A 611 -2.27 8.36 13.13
N VAL A 612 -2.28 8.33 14.47
CA VAL A 612 -3.52 8.34 15.26
C VAL A 612 -4.35 9.60 15.00
N ARG A 613 -3.71 10.79 14.94
CA ARG A 613 -4.42 12.05 14.64
C ARG A 613 -5.00 12.07 13.23
N GLN A 614 -4.28 11.54 12.23
CA GLN A 614 -4.81 11.40 10.88
C GLN A 614 -6.02 10.45 10.83
N ALA A 615 -6.03 9.38 11.63
CA ALA A 615 -7.15 8.44 11.68
C ALA A 615 -8.42 9.06 12.29
N LEU A 616 -8.27 9.84 13.36
CA LEU A 616 -9.38 10.57 13.98
C LEU A 616 -9.93 11.63 13.02
N LEU A 617 -9.06 12.38 12.34
CA LEU A 617 -9.45 13.35 11.31
C LEU A 617 -10.20 12.67 10.15
N ALA A 618 -9.74 11.50 9.68
CA ALA A 618 -10.44 10.74 8.66
C ALA A 618 -11.85 10.33 9.11
N ALA A 619 -11.98 9.84 10.34
CA ALA A 619 -13.26 9.41 10.88
C ALA A 619 -14.24 10.59 11.08
N GLU A 620 -13.73 11.73 11.54
CA GLU A 620 -14.52 12.96 11.68
C GLU A 620 -14.98 13.49 10.32
N ALA A 621 -14.08 13.55 9.33
CA ALA A 621 -14.42 14.00 7.97
C ALA A 621 -15.47 13.09 7.28
N LEU A 622 -15.54 11.81 7.67
CA LEU A 622 -16.52 10.85 7.19
C LEU A 622 -17.83 10.83 8.00
N ASP A 623 -17.95 11.66 9.04
CA ASP A 623 -19.07 11.66 9.98
C ASP A 623 -19.26 10.30 10.69
N LEU A 624 -18.16 9.55 10.89
CA LEU A 624 -18.15 8.25 11.59
C LEU A 624 -17.91 8.40 13.09
N LEU A 625 -17.31 9.52 13.47
CA LEU A 625 -16.96 9.85 14.83
C LEU A 625 -17.15 11.36 15.01
N HIS A 626 -17.75 11.75 16.13
CA HIS A 626 -17.87 13.15 16.53
C HIS A 626 -17.22 13.31 17.91
N LEU A 627 -15.90 13.50 17.91
CA LEU A 627 -15.19 13.91 19.10
C LEU A 627 -15.28 15.44 19.21
N GLN A 628 -15.52 15.93 20.42
CA GLN A 628 -15.43 17.36 20.69
C GLN A 628 -14.00 17.67 21.13
N ASN A 629 -13.42 18.75 20.62
CA ASN A 629 -12.06 19.10 21.00
C ASN A 629 -12.03 19.59 22.46
N PRO A 630 -11.23 18.98 23.35
CA PRO A 630 -11.04 19.54 24.69
C PRO A 630 -10.26 20.84 24.61
N GLY A 631 -10.42 21.69 25.61
CA GLY A 631 -9.80 23.02 25.59
C GLY A 631 -9.78 23.69 26.95
N PHE A 632 -9.12 24.84 27.01
CA PHE A 632 -9.16 25.72 28.16
C PHE A 632 -10.48 26.50 28.19
N ALA A 633 -11.15 26.53 29.34
CA ALA A 633 -12.47 27.13 29.51
C ALA A 633 -12.37 28.52 30.15
N ALA A 634 -12.57 28.60 31.46
CA ALA A 634 -12.50 29.85 32.23
C ALA A 634 -11.18 29.93 33.00
N ALA A 635 -10.76 31.15 33.31
CA ALA A 635 -9.66 31.39 34.22
C ALA A 635 -10.07 32.41 35.28
N ARG A 636 -9.60 32.21 36.52
CA ARG A 636 -9.89 33.08 37.66
C ARG A 636 -8.63 33.34 38.47
N ARG A 637 -8.50 34.56 38.96
CA ARG A 637 -7.45 34.95 39.90
C ARG A 637 -7.90 34.65 41.34
N ASN A 638 -7.01 34.07 42.12
CA ASN A 638 -7.20 33.74 43.53
C ASN A 638 -5.90 34.02 44.30
N GLY A 639 -5.67 35.28 44.66
CA GLY A 639 -4.42 35.72 45.31
C GLY A 639 -3.20 35.58 44.40
N ASP A 640 -2.22 34.79 44.85
CA ASP A 640 -1.01 34.41 44.12
C ASP A 640 -1.25 33.33 43.06
N ARG A 641 -2.49 32.85 42.90
CA ARG A 641 -2.85 31.78 41.96
C ARG A 641 -3.75 32.26 40.85
N ILE A 642 -3.56 31.69 39.66
CA ILE A 642 -4.53 31.71 38.56
C ILE A 642 -4.99 30.27 38.36
N GLU A 643 -6.29 30.04 38.48
CA GLU A 643 -6.92 28.74 38.30
C GLU A 643 -7.61 28.74 36.93
N ILE A 644 -7.18 27.84 36.03
CA ILE A 644 -7.69 27.67 34.67
C ILE A 644 -8.44 26.35 34.60
N ASP A 645 -9.74 26.43 34.33
CA ASP A 645 -10.61 25.28 34.19
C ASP A 645 -10.42 24.64 32.81
N LEU A 646 -10.47 23.30 32.78
CA LEU A 646 -10.42 22.51 31.55
C LEU A 646 -11.83 22.12 31.12
N SER A 647 -12.08 22.14 29.81
CA SER A 647 -13.26 21.57 29.19
C SER A 647 -12.93 20.16 28.70
N LEU A 648 -13.59 19.15 29.27
CA LEU A 648 -13.47 17.74 28.91
C LEU A 648 -14.79 17.24 28.30
N PRO A 649 -15.12 17.65 27.06
CA PRO A 649 -16.44 17.47 26.49
C PRO A 649 -16.77 16.02 26.13
N ASN A 650 -15.78 15.12 26.07
CA ASN A 650 -15.97 13.71 25.77
C ASN A 650 -16.18 12.87 27.04
N GLY A 651 -16.22 13.50 28.22
CA GLY A 651 -16.42 12.82 29.50
C GLY A 651 -15.20 12.01 29.96
N GLY A 652 -14.02 12.33 29.41
CA GLY A 652 -12.76 11.72 29.78
C GLY A 652 -12.19 12.27 31.09
N THR A 653 -10.96 11.86 31.40
CA THR A 653 -10.17 12.40 32.52
C THR A 653 -8.96 13.13 31.98
N VAL A 654 -8.49 14.15 32.71
CA VAL A 654 -7.24 14.83 32.36
C VAL A 654 -6.04 13.91 32.61
N TYR A 655 -5.11 13.89 31.66
CA TYR A 655 -3.82 13.22 31.78
C TYR A 655 -2.68 14.17 31.45
N CYS A 656 -1.57 14.02 32.17
CA CYS A 656 -0.30 14.69 31.96
C CYS A 656 0.81 13.81 32.52
N ALA A 657 1.95 13.69 31.83
CA ALA A 657 3.07 12.89 32.34
C ALA A 657 3.80 13.60 33.49
N THR A 658 3.90 14.94 33.44
CA THR A 658 4.52 15.76 34.48
C THR A 658 3.54 16.78 35.08
N PRO A 659 2.50 16.33 35.82
CA PRO A 659 1.44 17.21 36.31
C PRO A 659 1.93 18.28 37.30
N ALA A 660 3.09 18.09 37.93
CA ALA A 660 3.66 19.07 38.88
C ALA A 660 4.52 20.16 38.21
N ALA A 661 4.77 20.06 36.90
CA ALA A 661 5.65 20.97 36.16
C ALA A 661 5.14 21.10 34.73
N LEU A 662 4.06 21.87 34.57
CA LEU A 662 3.50 22.17 33.26
C LEU A 662 4.36 23.25 32.56
N GLU A 663 4.50 23.15 31.24
CA GLU A 663 5.09 24.18 30.40
C GLU A 663 4.04 24.77 29.44
N GLY A 664 4.43 25.78 28.65
CA GLY A 664 3.58 26.31 27.58
C GLY A 664 2.56 27.36 28.03
N PHE A 665 2.71 27.94 29.21
CA PHE A 665 1.92 29.09 29.63
C PHE A 665 2.77 30.36 29.58
N GLU A 666 2.13 31.47 29.24
CA GLU A 666 2.72 32.79 29.27
C GLU A 666 1.79 33.78 29.97
N VAL A 667 2.39 34.72 30.69
CA VAL A 667 1.67 35.78 31.39
C VAL A 667 2.11 37.15 30.90
N TYR A 668 1.18 38.11 30.91
CA TYR A 668 1.43 39.52 30.68
C TYR A 668 0.73 40.33 31.78
N GLN A 669 1.47 41.23 32.42
CA GLN A 669 0.95 42.21 33.37
C GLN A 669 1.12 43.63 32.84
N GLU A 670 0.31 44.55 33.36
CA GLU A 670 0.41 45.96 33.02
C GLU A 670 1.83 46.49 33.36
N GLY A 671 2.53 47.00 32.33
CA GLY A 671 3.92 47.45 32.44
C GLY A 671 4.94 46.48 31.84
N ASP A 672 4.55 45.24 31.54
CA ASP A 672 5.39 44.32 30.80
C ASP A 672 5.55 44.76 29.34
N LEU A 673 6.71 44.42 28.77
CA LEU A 673 7.01 44.70 27.36
C LEU A 673 6.40 43.65 26.42
N ALA A 674 6.19 42.42 26.92
CA ALA A 674 5.65 41.28 26.19
C ALA A 674 5.21 40.18 27.17
N PHE A 675 4.47 39.20 26.67
CA PHE A 675 4.23 37.92 27.36
C PHE A 675 5.56 37.24 27.75
N HIS A 676 5.62 36.67 28.95
CA HIS A 676 6.79 35.98 29.50
C HIS A 676 6.44 34.64 30.16
N GLN A 677 7.43 33.75 30.30
CA GLN A 677 7.27 32.34 30.75
C GLN A 677 7.85 32.09 32.15
N ASP A 678 8.40 33.12 32.80
CA ASP A 678 9.02 33.07 34.11
C ASP A 678 8.20 33.82 35.17
N GLY A 679 8.63 33.82 36.42
CA GLY A 679 7.92 34.50 37.51
C GLY A 679 6.69 33.77 38.06
N PHE A 680 6.45 32.52 37.62
CA PHE A 680 5.42 31.62 38.15
C PHE A 680 5.79 30.14 37.97
N THR A 681 5.07 29.25 38.64
CA THR A 681 5.05 27.81 38.38
C THR A 681 3.69 27.39 37.84
N ALA A 682 3.63 26.37 36.99
CA ALA A 682 2.39 25.82 36.47
C ALA A 682 2.25 24.34 36.88
N ALA A 683 1.09 23.95 37.41
CA ALA A 683 0.81 22.57 37.82
C ALA A 683 -0.66 22.21 37.56
N LEU A 684 -0.92 20.92 37.40
CA LEU A 684 -2.25 20.34 37.33
C LEU A 684 -2.68 19.90 38.74
N GLU A 685 -3.75 20.48 39.25
CA GLU A 685 -4.37 20.13 40.53
C GLU A 685 -5.80 19.64 40.29
N GLY A 686 -5.98 18.31 40.27
CA GLY A 686 -7.24 17.71 39.84
C GLY A 686 -7.46 17.96 38.33
N GLU A 687 -8.55 18.63 37.98
CA GLU A 687 -8.90 19.00 36.59
C GLU A 687 -8.68 20.50 36.30
N THR A 688 -7.87 21.16 37.13
CA THR A 688 -7.59 22.60 37.03
C THR A 688 -6.09 22.81 36.86
N VAL A 689 -5.71 23.64 35.88
CA VAL A 689 -4.34 24.14 35.77
C VAL A 689 -4.18 25.34 36.70
N VAL A 690 -3.12 25.33 37.50
CA VAL A 690 -2.83 26.36 38.48
C VAL A 690 -1.50 27.02 38.15
N LEU A 691 -1.53 28.33 37.86
CA LEU A 691 -0.33 29.16 37.77
C LEU A 691 -0.11 29.87 39.10
N THR A 692 1.01 29.61 39.77
CA THR A 692 1.35 30.22 41.07
C THR A 692 2.49 31.22 40.91
N SER A 693 2.24 32.49 41.20
CA SER A 693 3.24 33.57 41.10
C SER A 693 4.38 33.37 42.10
N THR A 694 5.62 33.62 41.67
CA THR A 694 6.78 33.66 42.56
C THR A 694 6.94 35.02 43.25
N ASN A 695 6.18 36.02 42.84
CA ASN A 695 6.32 37.43 43.24
C ASN A 695 5.13 37.94 44.09
N GLY A 696 4.23 37.06 44.53
CA GLY A 696 3.00 37.41 45.27
C GLY A 696 1.77 37.55 44.38
N ASP A 697 0.74 38.25 44.84
CA ASP A 697 -0.56 38.33 44.15
C ASP A 697 -0.47 38.82 42.70
N TRP A 698 -1.28 38.24 41.82
CA TRP A 698 -1.42 38.71 40.44
C TRP A 698 -2.15 40.06 40.38
N THR A 699 -1.72 40.96 39.49
CA THR A 699 -2.37 42.26 39.30
C THR A 699 -3.69 42.13 38.50
N ALA A 700 -4.62 43.06 38.69
CA ALA A 700 -5.84 43.09 37.87
C ALA A 700 -5.46 43.43 36.43
N GLY A 701 -6.14 42.83 35.44
CA GLY A 701 -5.78 42.96 34.03
C GLY A 701 -4.63 42.04 33.58
N THR A 702 -4.16 41.13 34.45
CA THR A 702 -3.21 40.07 34.07
C THR A 702 -3.81 39.26 32.92
N MET A 703 -3.05 39.08 31.84
CA MET A 703 -3.42 38.23 30.72
C MET A 703 -2.65 36.93 30.78
N VAL A 704 -3.32 35.81 30.53
CA VAL A 704 -2.70 34.49 30.39
C VAL A 704 -2.94 33.96 29.01
N ARG A 705 -1.91 33.37 28.41
CA ARG A 705 -1.98 32.66 27.14
C ARG A 705 -1.44 31.25 27.29
N ALA A 706 -2.12 30.28 26.69
CA ALA A 706 -1.61 28.93 26.49
C ALA A 706 -1.00 28.82 25.08
N LEU A 707 0.21 28.27 25.00
CA LEU A 707 0.90 28.01 23.76
C LEU A 707 0.50 26.62 23.28
N GLY A 708 -0.42 26.52 22.31
CA GLY A 708 -0.84 25.22 21.74
C GLY A 708 0.29 24.42 21.09
N ASN A 709 1.45 25.04 20.85
CA ASN A 709 2.68 24.44 20.37
C ASN A 709 3.76 24.29 21.48
N GLY A 710 3.49 24.71 22.71
CA GLY A 710 4.50 24.80 23.75
C GLY A 710 5.54 25.92 23.48
N PRO A 711 6.49 26.08 24.41
CA PRO A 711 7.50 27.15 24.36
C PRO A 711 8.50 26.98 23.22
N LYS A 712 9.12 28.09 22.82
CA LYS A 712 10.22 28.08 21.84
C LYS A 712 11.46 27.46 22.46
N ARG A 713 12.21 26.70 21.66
CA ARG A 713 13.49 26.10 22.06
C ARG A 713 14.51 26.12 20.92
N SER A 714 15.76 25.86 21.27
CA SER A 714 16.81 25.64 20.26
C SER A 714 16.58 24.34 19.49
N ASP A 715 16.99 24.36 18.22
CA ASP A 715 17.13 23.13 17.44
C ASP A 715 18.20 22.25 18.12
N GLY A 716 18.00 20.94 18.12
CA GLY A 716 18.91 19.98 18.74
C GLY A 716 18.62 19.68 20.20
N ASP A 717 17.79 20.48 20.87
CA ASP A 717 17.52 20.33 22.30
C ASP A 717 16.44 19.28 22.58
N ALA A 718 16.86 18.01 22.62
CA ALA A 718 15.98 16.89 22.90
C ALA A 718 15.40 16.91 24.33
N ALA A 719 16.15 17.45 25.30
CA ALA A 719 15.69 17.50 26.69
C ALA A 719 14.55 18.51 26.85
N ALA A 720 14.69 19.71 26.26
CA ALA A 720 13.60 20.67 26.20
C ALA A 720 12.40 20.12 25.42
N GLU A 721 12.63 19.41 24.31
CA GLU A 721 11.53 18.79 23.55
C GLU A 721 10.74 17.78 24.40
N SER A 722 11.42 16.89 25.11
CA SER A 722 10.77 15.92 25.98
C SER A 722 10.00 16.61 27.11
N ALA A 723 10.57 17.64 27.74
CA ALA A 723 9.88 18.39 28.79
C ALA A 723 8.57 19.02 28.29
N ILE A 724 8.57 19.61 27.09
CA ILE A 724 7.35 20.17 26.49
C ILE A 724 6.30 19.07 26.28
N ILE A 725 6.67 17.94 25.69
CA ILE A 725 5.74 16.83 25.41
C ILE A 725 5.19 16.22 26.70
N ASP A 726 6.04 15.99 27.70
CA ASP A 726 5.64 15.39 28.98
C ASP A 726 4.71 16.31 29.79
N SER A 727 4.84 17.62 29.59
CA SER A 727 4.01 18.64 30.22
C SER A 727 2.66 18.89 29.55
N MET A 728 2.40 18.27 28.39
CA MET A 728 1.13 18.44 27.68
C MET A 728 -0.03 17.83 28.44
N LEU A 729 -1.20 18.44 28.24
CA LEU A 729 -2.46 18.04 28.84
C LEU A 729 -3.30 17.32 27.81
N TYR A 730 -3.98 16.26 28.23
CA TYR A 730 -4.84 15.47 27.37
C TYR A 730 -6.17 15.13 28.05
N GLU A 731 -7.25 15.00 27.27
CA GLU A 731 -8.46 14.31 27.69
C GLU A 731 -8.38 12.84 27.24
N THR A 732 -8.21 11.90 28.19
CA THR A 732 -8.14 10.47 27.88
C THR A 732 -9.51 9.84 27.73
N TRP A 733 -9.66 8.92 26.78
CA TRP A 733 -10.86 8.08 26.61
C TRP A 733 -10.48 6.61 26.38
N VAL A 734 -11.48 5.71 26.44
CA VAL A 734 -11.25 4.25 26.49
C VAL A 734 -10.74 3.63 25.18
N ASP A 735 -10.95 4.30 24.05
CA ASP A 735 -10.68 3.77 22.69
C ASP A 735 -9.48 4.45 22.00
N ASP A 736 -8.61 5.13 22.76
CA ASP A 736 -7.34 5.65 22.25
C ASP A 736 -6.27 4.55 22.24
N VAL A 737 -5.78 4.19 21.05
CA VAL A 737 -4.79 3.11 20.89
C VAL A 737 -3.42 3.44 21.48
N LEU A 738 -3.11 4.72 21.71
CA LEU A 738 -1.88 5.13 22.40
C LEU A 738 -2.10 5.43 23.88
N GLY A 739 -3.35 5.48 24.35
CA GLY A 739 -3.71 5.82 25.73
C GLY A 739 -3.23 7.21 26.18
N ARG A 740 -3.00 8.14 25.25
CA ARG A 740 -2.54 9.51 25.53
C ARG A 740 -3.70 10.48 25.71
N GLY A 741 -4.82 10.30 25.00
CA GLY A 741 -5.97 11.20 24.96
C GLY A 741 -5.89 12.25 23.85
N LEU A 742 -6.87 13.15 23.82
CA LEU A 742 -6.97 14.27 22.89
C LEU A 742 -6.22 15.46 23.49
N PRO A 743 -5.30 16.11 22.76
CA PRO A 743 -4.52 17.20 23.32
C PRO A 743 -5.39 18.41 23.69
N ILE A 744 -5.17 18.95 24.88
CA ILE A 744 -5.77 20.19 25.37
C ILE A 744 -4.80 21.33 25.07
N GLY A 745 -4.93 21.94 23.89
CA GLY A 745 -3.96 22.92 23.39
C GLY A 745 -4.55 24.27 22.96
N GLY A 746 -5.86 24.46 23.08
CA GLY A 746 -6.54 25.63 22.53
C GLY A 746 -7.87 25.92 23.21
N SER A 747 -8.74 26.64 22.51
CA SER A 747 -10.09 26.96 22.96
C SER A 747 -11.14 26.39 22.02
N THR A 748 -12.38 26.31 22.49
CA THR A 748 -13.52 25.99 21.63
C THR A 748 -14.46 27.19 21.56
N VAL A 749 -14.60 27.78 20.38
CA VAL A 749 -15.48 28.92 20.13
C VAL A 749 -16.61 28.48 19.22
N SER A 750 -17.86 28.58 19.68
CA SER A 750 -19.04 28.13 18.93
C SER A 750 -18.98 26.67 18.46
N GLY A 751 -18.29 25.80 19.20
CA GLY A 751 -18.10 24.38 18.87
C GLY A 751 -16.94 24.09 17.91
N GLN A 752 -16.25 25.11 17.41
CA GLN A 752 -15.06 24.98 16.57
C GLN A 752 -13.79 25.11 17.40
N TRP A 753 -12.76 24.34 17.04
CA TRP A 753 -11.48 24.35 17.74
C TRP A 753 -10.59 25.48 17.26
N GLU A 754 -10.15 26.32 18.18
CA GLU A 754 -9.23 27.42 17.90
C GLU A 754 -7.86 27.11 18.52
N PRO A 755 -6.76 27.23 17.75
CA PRO A 755 -5.39 26.98 18.20
C PRO A 755 -4.90 27.90 19.32
N ASP A 756 -5.59 29.03 19.53
CA ASP A 756 -5.24 30.04 20.50
C ASP A 756 -6.21 30.03 21.68
N TRP A 757 -5.63 30.22 22.88
CA TRP A 757 -6.38 30.57 24.07
C TRP A 757 -5.65 31.70 24.79
N THR A 758 -6.32 32.84 24.96
CA THR A 758 -5.83 33.98 25.74
C THR A 758 -7.00 34.56 26.52
N VAL A 759 -6.76 34.90 27.79
CA VAL A 759 -7.77 35.42 28.70
C VAL A 759 -7.21 36.59 29.50
N THR A 760 -8.02 37.63 29.70
CA THR A 760 -7.72 38.74 30.61
C THR A 760 -8.49 38.53 31.92
N LEU A 761 -7.80 38.66 33.05
CA LEU A 761 -8.34 38.40 34.38
C LEU A 761 -8.72 39.71 35.07
N ASP A 762 -9.94 39.74 35.63
CA ASP A 762 -10.45 40.89 36.40
C ASP A 762 -9.85 40.99 37.81
#